data_AF-A0A5E4NG85-F1
#
_entry.id   AF-A0A5E4NG85-F1
#
_cell.length_a   1.000
_cell.length_b   1.000
_cell.length_c   1.000
_cell.angle_alpha   90.00
_cell.angle_beta   90.00
_cell.angle_gamma   90.00
#
_symmetry.space_group_name_H-M   'P 1'
#
loop_
_entity.id
_entity.type
_entity.pdbx_description
1 polymer ?
#
loop_
_entity_poly.entity_id
_entity_poly.type
_entity_poly.pdbx_seq_one_letter_code
_entity_poly.pdbx_strand_id
1 'polypeptide(L)'
;MIFPRNILFRSHIFHKYIFSSHKTIFIRSIDKPNKGSKTKTECLLQQQPYTKFFILDFEATCDNGPHLLKPQEIIEFPCIFVELNKLNGFFEVKSCFHSYVRPMIHTELSEYCTQLTGITQDMINGSKLFDEVFHDFCHFYKHHTINNENKSIIVTSGNWDLGNIFSEQCKLFPETIQVPDFMCSWINIKKLFGLTTGQYPYGIKNMLQSTNLKQIGNIHNGLENLKMDFDLGKWPDNVGILAIELVIPSRYVEQDDLEKHDRVPKGKYTIGLGQERMAICSDREDVVSLCLTAVSSLMIRTQTSYSDIGRLEVGTETLVDKSKSIKSMLMRLFNENCNVEGVDSINACYGGTAALFNSIAWLESSAWDGRFAIVVAGDVAVYNRGTARPTGGAGAVAMLLGPNAPLTLDRGLRASHMDNTYDFYKGDMHTHYPIVDGKLSLRCYFKSLYNCYSLYRQKFLQKFSGPKSTLEYFDAIIFHSPYGKLVRKAFTWLLLNDIQLDSKPYENSDLLKYLNVDIGVELLSNIKVIKDTEQLFKKHTASTQYIPKNVGNMYTASIFSGLISYLLSKPTSEMAGKRIAMFSFGSGMCSSFYSFTVHPGAKLDILVHNLFQHVPAMLENRLCLTGVEFETMMENHELIYNQAPFQPTSNIDNLFNGSWYLTHIDTTFKRYYSQKK
;
A
#
# COMPACT_ATOMS: atom_id res chain seq x y z
N MET A 1 14.61 -15.72 -16.71
CA MET A 1 15.91 -16.26 -16.25
C MET A 1 15.64 -17.24 -15.15
N ILE A 2 16.11 -18.47 -15.31
CA ILE A 2 15.98 -19.58 -14.36
C ILE A 2 17.14 -19.43 -13.37
N PHE A 3 16.86 -19.42 -12.07
CA PHE A 3 17.84 -19.07 -11.02
C PHE A 3 18.08 -20.26 -10.07
N PRO A 4 19.33 -20.57 -9.68
CA PRO A 4 19.62 -21.64 -8.72
C PRO A 4 19.38 -21.12 -7.29
N ARG A 5 18.45 -21.74 -6.57
CA ARG A 5 17.88 -21.22 -5.32
C ARG A 5 18.74 -21.42 -4.06
N ASN A 6 19.85 -22.14 -4.11
CA ASN A 6 20.63 -22.47 -2.91
C ASN A 6 21.36 -21.28 -2.27
N ILE A 7 21.68 -20.23 -3.04
CA ILE A 7 22.46 -19.10 -2.54
C ILE A 7 21.63 -18.09 -1.74
N LEU A 8 20.34 -17.91 -2.08
CA LEU A 8 19.44 -16.99 -1.38
C LEU A 8 19.22 -17.38 0.09
N PHE A 9 19.28 -18.68 0.44
CA PHE A 9 19.16 -19.13 1.82
C PHE A 9 20.40 -18.82 2.67
N ARG A 10 21.58 -18.85 2.05
CA ARG A 10 22.86 -18.52 2.73
C ARG A 10 22.92 -17.03 3.09
N SER A 11 22.34 -16.14 2.28
CA SER A 11 22.25 -14.71 2.60
C SER A 11 21.35 -14.43 3.83
N HIS A 12 20.28 -15.20 4.02
CA HIS A 12 19.33 -15.03 5.13
C HIS A 12 19.92 -15.43 6.49
N ILE A 13 20.68 -16.53 6.55
CA ILE A 13 21.45 -16.95 7.75
C ILE A 13 22.54 -15.92 8.04
N PHE A 14 23.21 -15.42 6.99
CA PHE A 14 24.24 -14.39 7.09
C PHE A 14 23.68 -13.07 7.67
N HIS A 15 22.47 -12.69 7.26
CA HIS A 15 21.77 -11.49 7.74
C HIS A 15 21.39 -11.57 9.24
N LYS A 16 20.88 -12.71 9.71
CA LYS A 16 20.33 -12.83 11.07
C LYS A 16 21.40 -12.96 12.17
N TYR A 17 22.53 -13.62 11.89
CA TYR A 17 23.56 -13.85 12.90
C TYR A 17 24.50 -12.65 13.12
N ILE A 18 24.77 -11.84 12.10
CA ILE A 18 25.55 -10.60 12.27
C ILE A 18 24.78 -9.57 13.11
N PHE A 19 23.45 -9.59 13.08
CA PHE A 19 22.62 -8.64 13.83
C PHE A 19 22.30 -9.06 15.28
N SER A 20 22.37 -10.36 15.62
CA SER A 20 22.01 -10.83 16.97
C SER A 20 23.13 -10.71 18.01
N SER A 21 24.36 -10.44 17.59
CA SER A 21 25.48 -10.24 18.51
C SER A 21 26.28 -9.01 18.08
N HIS A 22 26.36 -7.99 18.94
CA HIS A 22 27.24 -6.83 18.77
C HIS A 22 28.75 -7.20 18.82
N LYS A 23 29.12 -8.45 18.54
CA LYS A 23 30.48 -8.99 18.65
C LYS A 23 30.63 -10.16 17.66
N THR A 24 31.36 -9.97 16.56
CA THR A 24 31.64 -11.04 15.59
C THR A 24 33.13 -11.34 15.57
N ILE A 25 33.47 -12.63 15.72
CA ILE A 25 34.83 -13.16 15.79
C ILE A 25 35.33 -13.49 14.38
N PHE A 26 36.54 -13.05 14.04
CA PHE A 26 37.22 -13.35 12.78
C PHE A 26 37.78 -14.77 12.77
N ILE A 27 37.58 -15.49 11.66
CA ILE A 27 38.34 -16.71 11.37
C ILE A 27 38.88 -16.62 9.94
N ARG A 28 40.20 -16.50 9.82
CA ARG A 28 40.93 -16.90 8.60
C ARG A 28 40.97 -18.42 8.57
N SER A 29 40.49 -19.04 7.49
CA SER A 29 40.82 -20.41 7.15
C SER A 29 41.90 -20.38 6.08
N ILE A 30 43.15 -20.20 6.49
CA ILE A 30 44.29 -20.68 5.72
C ILE A 30 45.18 -21.41 6.72
N ASP A 31 45.27 -22.72 6.56
CA ASP A 31 46.39 -23.50 7.08
C ASP A 31 47.68 -22.95 6.45
N LYS A 32 48.33 -22.00 7.14
CA LYS A 32 49.77 -21.74 6.98
C LYS A 32 50.44 -22.06 8.31
N PRO A 33 51.41 -22.98 8.36
CA PRO A 33 52.09 -23.31 9.60
C PRO A 33 53.08 -22.19 9.91
N ASN A 34 52.65 -21.19 10.68
CA ASN A 34 53.60 -20.29 11.34
C ASN A 34 54.01 -20.89 12.67
N LYS A 35 55.23 -21.44 12.68
CA LYS A 35 55.98 -21.78 13.89
C LYS A 35 56.11 -20.53 14.76
N GLY A 36 55.65 -20.65 16.01
CA GLY A 36 56.06 -19.76 17.10
C GLY A 36 55.10 -18.63 17.41
N SER A 37 54.10 -18.91 18.25
CA SER A 37 53.71 -18.02 19.35
C SER A 37 52.64 -18.71 20.20
N LYS A 38 53.00 -19.05 21.44
CA LYS A 38 52.05 -19.38 22.50
C LYS A 38 51.60 -18.07 23.13
N THR A 39 50.38 -17.60 22.86
CA THR A 39 49.70 -16.65 23.73
C THR A 39 48.21 -16.92 23.80
N LYS A 40 47.75 -17.01 25.05
CA LYS A 40 46.36 -17.21 25.48
C LYS A 40 45.45 -16.10 24.96
N THR A 41 44.23 -16.51 24.64
CA THR A 41 42.95 -15.81 24.50
C THR A 41 42.91 -14.36 25.02
N GLU A 42 43.18 -13.40 24.15
CA GLU A 42 42.63 -12.04 24.22
C GLU A 42 41.77 -11.82 22.97
N CYS A 43 40.47 -12.06 23.10
CA CYS A 43 39.49 -11.82 22.04
C CYS A 43 39.14 -10.34 22.03
N LEU A 44 40.01 -9.54 21.38
CA LEU A 44 39.82 -8.11 21.17
C LEU A 44 38.67 -7.85 20.19
N LEU A 45 37.76 -6.99 20.64
CA LEU A 45 36.59 -6.44 19.95
C LEU A 45 37.00 -5.76 18.63
N GLN A 46 36.66 -6.33 17.47
CA GLN A 46 36.78 -5.64 16.19
C GLN A 46 35.45 -5.65 15.43
N GLN A 47 35.08 -4.48 14.87
CA GLN A 47 33.97 -4.35 13.93
C GLN A 47 34.26 -5.16 12.66
N GLN A 48 33.22 -5.77 12.10
CA GLN A 48 33.33 -6.49 10.84
C GLN A 48 33.83 -5.52 9.73
N PRO A 49 34.86 -5.85 8.93
CA PRO A 49 35.56 -4.87 8.10
C PRO A 49 35.10 -4.89 6.63
N TYR A 50 34.24 -5.85 6.27
CA TYR A 50 33.81 -6.09 4.90
C TYR A 50 32.47 -5.38 4.65
N THR A 51 32.33 -4.76 3.49
CA THR A 51 31.04 -4.18 3.07
C THR A 51 30.45 -4.92 1.90
N LYS A 52 31.21 -5.83 1.28
CA LYS A 52 30.89 -6.52 0.05
C LYS A 52 31.07 -8.03 0.24
N PHE A 53 30.08 -8.82 -0.14
CA PHE A 53 30.04 -10.25 0.12
C PHE A 53 29.62 -10.99 -1.14
N PHE A 54 30.38 -12.01 -1.51
CA PHE A 54 30.13 -12.85 -2.67
C PHE A 54 29.75 -14.23 -2.18
N ILE A 55 28.46 -14.55 -2.20
CA ILE A 55 27.95 -15.81 -1.65
C ILE A 55 27.99 -16.85 -2.77
N LEU A 56 28.77 -17.90 -2.56
CA LEU A 56 29.11 -18.89 -3.58
C LEU A 56 28.66 -20.30 -3.15
N ASP A 57 28.23 -21.11 -4.11
CA ASP A 57 27.82 -22.50 -3.88
C ASP A 57 28.00 -23.36 -5.14
N PHE A 58 29.01 -24.22 -5.22
CA PHE A 58 29.18 -25.03 -6.43
C PHE A 58 28.27 -26.26 -6.41
N GLU A 59 27.70 -26.58 -7.56
CA GLU A 59 27.19 -27.92 -7.82
C GLU A 59 28.18 -28.67 -8.71
N ALA A 60 28.30 -29.98 -8.51
CA ALA A 60 29.34 -30.76 -9.14
C ALA A 60 28.90 -32.17 -9.51
N THR A 61 29.65 -32.79 -10.43
CA THR A 61 29.45 -34.19 -10.80
C THR A 61 29.54 -35.09 -9.56
N CYS A 62 28.55 -35.96 -9.40
CA CYS A 62 28.46 -36.89 -8.29
C CYS A 62 27.76 -38.18 -8.71
N ASP A 63 27.88 -39.22 -7.90
CA ASP A 63 27.24 -40.51 -8.12
C ASP A 63 26.93 -41.17 -6.76
N ASN A 64 26.01 -42.14 -6.73
CA ASN A 64 25.56 -42.85 -5.53
C ASN A 64 26.30 -44.19 -5.31
N GLY A 65 27.40 -44.42 -6.04
CA GLY A 65 28.22 -45.62 -5.93
C GLY A 65 29.06 -45.69 -4.64
N PRO A 66 29.57 -46.88 -4.27
CA PRO A 66 30.42 -47.08 -3.08
C PRO A 66 31.78 -46.34 -3.17
N HIS A 67 32.14 -45.85 -4.35
CA HIS A 67 33.30 -44.99 -4.57
C HIS A 67 32.82 -43.60 -5.00
N LEU A 68 33.27 -42.57 -4.28
CA LEU A 68 33.06 -41.17 -4.68
C LEU A 68 33.64 -40.95 -6.09
N LEU A 69 32.84 -40.36 -6.99
CA LEU A 69 33.29 -39.91 -8.30
C LEU A 69 34.52 -39.02 -8.14
N LYS A 70 35.64 -39.36 -8.79
CA LYS A 70 36.90 -38.61 -8.68
C LYS A 70 37.59 -38.49 -10.05
N PRO A 71 37.96 -37.27 -10.48
CA PRO A 71 37.65 -36.00 -9.82
C PRO A 71 36.15 -35.66 -9.91
N GLN A 72 35.64 -34.90 -8.94
CA GLN A 72 34.37 -34.21 -9.13
C GLN A 72 34.64 -32.94 -9.92
N GLU A 73 33.78 -32.63 -10.87
CA GLU A 73 33.89 -31.45 -11.72
C GLU A 73 32.73 -30.50 -11.44
N ILE A 74 33.02 -29.22 -11.29
CA ILE A 74 32.00 -28.17 -11.13
C ILE A 74 31.14 -28.15 -12.40
N ILE A 75 29.82 -28.24 -12.23
CA ILE A 75 28.82 -28.19 -13.31
C ILE A 75 27.91 -26.97 -13.21
N GLU A 76 27.94 -26.26 -12.08
CA GLU A 76 27.27 -24.98 -11.89
C GLU A 76 28.14 -24.03 -11.07
N PHE A 77 28.25 -22.79 -11.54
CA PHE A 77 29.00 -21.70 -10.90
C PHE A 77 28.05 -20.54 -10.55
N PRO A 78 27.27 -20.65 -9.47
CA PRO A 78 26.39 -19.59 -9.04
C PRO A 78 27.06 -18.75 -7.94
N CYS A 79 26.90 -17.42 -8.01
CA CYS A 79 27.35 -16.50 -6.99
C CYS A 79 26.41 -15.29 -6.87
N ILE A 80 26.04 -14.90 -5.65
CA ILE A 80 25.27 -13.68 -5.39
C ILE A 80 26.18 -12.63 -4.75
N PHE A 81 26.23 -11.45 -5.37
CA PHE A 81 26.93 -10.29 -4.81
C PHE A 81 25.98 -9.45 -3.95
N VAL A 82 26.38 -9.24 -2.70
CA VAL A 82 25.61 -8.56 -1.66
C VAL A 82 26.45 -7.45 -1.05
N GLU A 83 25.86 -6.28 -0.85
CA GLU A 83 26.52 -5.13 -0.23
C GLU A 83 25.79 -4.68 1.03
N LEU A 84 26.54 -4.39 2.10
CA LEU A 84 26.00 -3.86 3.35
C LEU A 84 25.68 -2.37 3.19
N ASN A 85 24.40 -2.03 3.27
CA ASN A 85 23.99 -0.63 3.33
C ASN A 85 24.18 -0.09 4.76
N LYS A 86 25.11 0.84 4.91
CA LYS A 86 25.48 1.42 6.21
C LYS A 86 24.40 2.31 6.84
N LEU A 87 23.45 2.81 6.04
CA LEU A 87 22.40 3.72 6.52
C LEU A 87 21.26 2.98 7.20
N ASN A 88 20.88 1.81 6.68
CA ASN A 88 19.78 1.00 7.21
C ASN A 88 20.27 -0.29 7.91
N GLY A 89 21.55 -0.66 7.74
CA GLY A 89 22.14 -1.88 8.28
C GLY A 89 21.84 -3.14 7.48
N PHE A 90 21.01 -3.08 6.45
CA PHE A 90 20.59 -4.29 5.72
C PHE A 90 21.58 -4.65 4.62
N PHE A 91 21.64 -5.95 4.32
CA PHE A 91 22.37 -6.47 3.17
C PHE A 91 21.50 -6.40 1.92
N GLU A 92 21.99 -5.73 0.88
CA GLU A 92 21.29 -5.57 -0.39
C GLU A 92 21.95 -6.42 -1.47
N VAL A 93 21.18 -7.28 -2.13
CA VAL A 93 21.65 -8.01 -3.32
C VAL A 93 21.84 -6.99 -4.45
N LYS A 94 23.06 -6.87 -4.96
CA LYS A 94 23.40 -5.90 -6.01
C LYS A 94 23.49 -6.54 -7.38
N SER A 95 23.94 -7.79 -7.46
CA SER A 95 24.12 -8.51 -8.72
C SER A 95 24.26 -10.01 -8.50
N CYS A 96 24.11 -10.80 -9.56
CA CYS A 96 24.29 -12.24 -9.54
C CYS A 96 25.18 -12.67 -10.72
N PHE A 97 26.00 -13.68 -10.49
CA PHE A 97 26.73 -14.42 -11.50
C PHE A 97 26.19 -15.85 -11.53
N HIS A 98 25.93 -16.36 -12.72
CA HIS A 98 25.49 -17.75 -12.89
C HIS A 98 25.99 -18.26 -14.24
N SER A 99 26.55 -19.46 -14.22
CA SER A 99 26.92 -20.17 -15.42
C SER A 99 26.89 -21.68 -15.16
N TYR A 100 26.39 -22.45 -16.12
CA TYR A 100 26.65 -23.88 -16.14
C TYR A 100 28.06 -24.12 -16.69
N VAL A 101 28.70 -25.17 -16.21
CA VAL A 101 30.07 -25.51 -16.57
C VAL A 101 30.06 -26.87 -17.23
N ARG A 102 30.72 -26.98 -18.39
CA ARG A 102 30.84 -28.25 -19.09
C ARG A 102 31.99 -29.09 -18.48
N PRO A 103 31.71 -30.27 -17.90
CA PRO A 103 32.74 -31.18 -17.42
C PRO A 103 33.51 -31.79 -18.59
N MET A 104 34.79 -32.13 -18.38
CA MET A 104 35.67 -32.70 -19.40
C MET A 104 35.98 -34.18 -19.17
N ILE A 105 35.94 -34.64 -17.91
CA ILE A 105 36.31 -36.02 -17.55
C ILE A 105 35.06 -36.87 -17.43
N HIS A 106 34.09 -36.40 -16.66
CA HIS A 106 32.79 -37.05 -16.50
C HIS A 106 31.75 -36.28 -17.31
N THR A 107 31.83 -36.42 -18.64
CA THR A 107 30.99 -35.66 -19.58
C THR A 107 29.52 -36.01 -19.48
N GLU A 108 29.19 -37.23 -19.08
CA GLU A 108 27.81 -37.70 -18.86
C GLU A 108 27.45 -37.65 -17.38
N LEU A 109 26.38 -36.93 -17.03
CA LEU A 109 25.87 -36.85 -15.67
C LEU A 109 25.19 -38.17 -15.29
N SER A 110 25.49 -38.64 -14.07
CA SER A 110 24.74 -39.76 -13.50
C SER A 110 23.28 -39.36 -13.25
N GLU A 111 22.40 -40.35 -13.23
CA GLU A 111 20.99 -40.14 -12.86
C GLU A 111 20.88 -39.54 -11.45
N TYR A 112 21.72 -40.00 -10.53
CA TYR A 112 21.80 -39.46 -9.17
C TYR A 112 22.18 -37.98 -9.16
N CYS A 113 23.17 -37.57 -9.95
CA CYS A 113 23.58 -36.18 -10.06
C CYS A 113 22.43 -35.30 -10.56
N THR A 114 21.73 -35.76 -11.60
CA THR A 114 20.57 -35.05 -12.18
C THR A 114 19.43 -34.95 -11.17
N GLN A 115 19.12 -36.02 -10.43
CA GLN A 115 18.08 -36.03 -9.41
C GLN A 115 18.44 -35.16 -8.19
N LEU A 116 19.73 -35.13 -7.84
CA LEU A 116 20.24 -34.25 -6.80
C LEU A 116 20.12 -32.82 -7.32
N THR A 117 21.00 -32.36 -8.21
CA THR A 117 21.17 -30.94 -8.55
C THR A 117 20.08 -30.34 -9.45
N GLY A 118 19.25 -31.17 -10.07
CA GLY A 118 18.26 -30.75 -11.07
C GLY A 118 18.86 -30.30 -12.42
N ILE A 119 20.18 -30.46 -12.61
CA ILE A 119 20.89 -30.08 -13.84
C ILE A 119 20.82 -31.25 -14.83
N THR A 120 20.30 -31.00 -16.03
CA THR A 120 20.21 -32.02 -17.08
C THR A 120 21.44 -32.00 -17.99
N GLN A 121 21.66 -33.11 -18.70
CA GLN A 121 22.77 -33.25 -19.65
C GLN A 121 22.77 -32.14 -20.73
N ASP A 122 21.60 -31.76 -21.23
CA ASP A 122 21.47 -30.70 -22.24
C ASP A 122 21.93 -29.32 -21.73
N MET A 123 21.80 -29.07 -20.43
CA MET A 123 22.19 -27.79 -19.81
C MET A 123 23.71 -27.62 -19.77
N ILE A 124 24.47 -28.71 -19.65
CA ILE A 124 25.94 -28.66 -19.58
C ILE A 124 26.62 -28.90 -20.93
N ASN A 125 25.99 -29.64 -21.85
CA ASN A 125 26.57 -29.99 -23.16
C ASN A 125 26.98 -28.77 -23.99
N GLY A 126 26.14 -27.72 -23.97
CA GLY A 126 26.37 -26.46 -24.70
C GLY A 126 27.08 -25.37 -23.89
N SER A 127 27.53 -25.69 -22.67
CA SER A 127 28.09 -24.70 -21.74
C SER A 127 29.60 -24.51 -21.91
N LYS A 128 30.10 -23.39 -21.39
CA LYS A 128 31.54 -23.05 -21.43
C LYS A 128 32.36 -24.00 -20.56
N LEU A 129 33.65 -24.11 -20.87
CA LEU A 129 34.60 -24.81 -19.98
C LEU A 129 34.84 -24.01 -18.69
N PHE A 130 35.33 -24.68 -17.66
CA PHE A 130 35.51 -24.08 -16.34
C PHE A 130 36.43 -22.86 -16.35
N ASP A 131 37.53 -22.89 -17.10
CA ASP A 131 38.48 -21.77 -17.16
C ASP A 131 37.86 -20.51 -17.79
N GLU A 132 37.05 -20.67 -18.83
CA GLU A 132 36.27 -19.56 -19.40
C GLU A 132 35.27 -18.99 -18.39
N VAL A 133 34.49 -19.85 -17.73
CA VAL A 133 33.52 -19.43 -16.70
C VAL A 133 34.23 -18.77 -15.53
N PHE A 134 35.40 -19.27 -15.14
CA PHE A 134 36.18 -18.71 -14.04
C PHE A 134 36.78 -17.34 -14.41
N HIS A 135 37.22 -17.14 -15.65
CA HIS A 135 37.62 -15.82 -16.15
C HIS A 135 36.44 -14.84 -16.12
N ASP A 136 35.25 -15.26 -16.59
CA ASP A 136 34.03 -14.45 -16.51
C ASP A 136 33.70 -14.08 -15.06
N PHE A 137 33.84 -15.02 -14.12
CA PHE A 137 33.64 -14.77 -12.70
C PHE A 137 34.68 -13.80 -12.13
N CYS A 138 35.95 -13.92 -12.52
CA CYS A 138 36.99 -12.98 -12.11
C CYS A 138 36.70 -11.56 -12.61
N HIS A 139 36.20 -11.42 -13.84
CA HIS A 139 35.72 -10.14 -14.36
C HIS A 139 34.53 -9.60 -13.57
N PHE A 140 33.55 -10.47 -13.26
CA PHE A 140 32.40 -10.12 -12.42
C PHE A 140 32.84 -9.64 -11.03
N TYR A 141 33.77 -10.34 -10.38
CA TYR A 141 34.30 -9.95 -9.07
C TYR A 141 34.99 -8.59 -9.15
N LYS A 142 35.95 -8.44 -10.08
CA LYS A 142 36.71 -7.19 -10.27
C LYS A 142 35.79 -6.01 -10.57
N HIS A 143 34.76 -6.19 -11.41
CA HIS A 143 33.79 -5.14 -11.73
C HIS A 143 33.08 -4.58 -10.48
N HIS A 144 32.78 -5.43 -9.51
CA HIS A 144 32.11 -5.02 -8.27
C HIS A 144 33.08 -4.58 -7.17
N THR A 145 34.39 -4.77 -7.35
CA THR A 145 35.43 -4.44 -6.36
C THR A 145 36.39 -3.33 -6.76
N ILE A 146 36.28 -2.76 -7.97
CA ILE A 146 37.16 -1.72 -8.59
C ILE A 146 37.71 -0.67 -7.60
N ASN A 147 36.92 -0.20 -6.64
CA ASN A 147 37.28 0.89 -5.72
C ASN A 147 37.53 0.46 -4.25
N ASN A 148 37.39 -0.83 -3.90
CA ASN A 148 37.45 -1.28 -2.49
C ASN A 148 37.62 -2.80 -2.34
N GLU A 149 38.58 -3.42 -3.04
CA GLU A 149 38.81 -4.87 -2.99
C GLU A 149 39.13 -5.40 -1.58
N ASN A 150 39.79 -4.60 -0.75
CA ASN A 150 40.10 -4.96 0.65
C ASN A 150 38.87 -5.01 1.57
N LYS A 151 37.68 -4.63 1.07
CA LYS A 151 36.40 -4.70 1.81
C LYS A 151 35.43 -5.74 1.23
N SER A 152 35.89 -6.61 0.34
CA SER A 152 35.13 -7.74 -0.18
C SER A 152 35.63 -9.09 0.34
N ILE A 153 34.72 -10.06 0.46
CA ILE A 153 35.06 -11.44 0.80
C ILE A 153 34.06 -12.43 0.22
N ILE A 154 34.52 -13.65 -0.11
CA ILE A 154 33.65 -14.75 -0.51
C ILE A 154 33.05 -15.42 0.73
N VAL A 155 31.80 -15.86 0.64
CA VAL A 155 31.07 -16.57 1.70
C VAL A 155 30.59 -17.90 1.14
N THR A 156 30.91 -18.99 1.83
CA THR A 156 30.46 -20.35 1.49
C THR A 156 29.81 -21.02 2.69
N SER A 157 29.03 -22.09 2.44
CA SER A 157 28.43 -22.87 3.52
C SER A 157 29.48 -23.63 4.33
N GLY A 158 30.48 -24.19 3.64
CA GLY A 158 31.57 -24.92 4.26
C GLY A 158 32.86 -24.78 3.46
N ASN A 159 33.87 -25.58 3.81
CA ASN A 159 35.14 -25.56 3.09
C ASN A 159 35.10 -26.38 1.79
N TRP A 160 34.03 -27.13 1.52
CA TRP A 160 33.98 -28.03 0.37
C TRP A 160 34.05 -27.27 -0.96
N ASP A 161 33.32 -26.15 -1.10
CA ASP A 161 33.29 -25.34 -2.32
C ASP A 161 34.69 -24.85 -2.75
N LEU A 162 35.35 -24.06 -1.90
CA LEU A 162 36.64 -23.44 -2.25
C LEU A 162 37.87 -24.24 -1.80
N GLY A 163 37.79 -24.90 -0.64
CA GLY A 163 38.89 -25.65 -0.05
C GLY A 163 39.06 -27.05 -0.63
N ASN A 164 38.06 -27.58 -1.33
CA ASN A 164 38.14 -28.88 -1.98
C ASN A 164 37.88 -28.75 -3.48
N ILE A 165 36.63 -28.53 -3.89
CA ILE A 165 36.26 -28.77 -5.29
C ILE A 165 36.84 -27.75 -6.26
N PHE A 166 36.84 -26.47 -5.89
CA PHE A 166 37.52 -25.44 -6.67
C PHE A 166 39.01 -25.75 -6.83
N SER A 167 39.68 -26.15 -5.74
CA SER A 167 41.10 -26.48 -5.79
C SER A 167 41.40 -27.69 -6.67
N GLU A 168 40.55 -28.71 -6.69
CA GLU A 168 40.70 -29.85 -7.60
C GLU A 168 40.38 -29.46 -9.04
N GLN A 169 39.35 -28.65 -9.26
CA GLN A 169 38.97 -28.16 -10.58
C GLN A 169 40.09 -27.32 -11.21
N CYS A 170 40.75 -26.44 -10.44
CA CYS A 170 41.88 -25.65 -10.94
C CYS A 170 43.08 -26.52 -11.39
N LYS A 171 43.29 -27.70 -10.80
CA LYS A 171 44.37 -28.62 -11.22
C LYS A 171 44.13 -29.19 -12.62
N LEU A 172 42.88 -29.18 -13.11
CA LEU A 172 42.55 -29.61 -14.47
C LEU A 172 42.90 -28.54 -15.51
N PHE A 173 43.18 -27.30 -15.09
CA PHE A 173 43.46 -26.15 -15.96
C PHE A 173 44.74 -25.40 -15.54
N PRO A 174 45.90 -26.07 -15.39
CA PRO A 174 47.11 -25.44 -14.85
C PRO A 174 47.72 -24.38 -15.78
N GLU A 175 47.42 -24.45 -17.08
CA GLU A 175 47.94 -23.52 -18.09
C GLU A 175 47.10 -22.25 -18.24
N THR A 176 45.79 -22.32 -17.93
CA THR A 176 44.85 -21.21 -18.15
C THR A 176 44.39 -20.55 -16.85
N ILE A 177 44.48 -21.22 -15.70
CA ILE A 177 44.01 -20.68 -14.42
C ILE A 177 45.17 -20.33 -13.50
N GLN A 178 45.31 -19.02 -13.23
CA GLN A 178 46.04 -18.52 -12.08
C GLN A 178 45.05 -18.16 -10.98
N VAL A 179 45.11 -18.88 -9.85
CA VAL A 179 44.19 -18.65 -8.73
C VAL A 179 44.46 -17.29 -8.07
N PRO A 180 43.52 -16.34 -8.09
CA PRO A 180 43.69 -15.02 -7.49
C PRO A 180 43.52 -15.07 -5.98
N ASP A 181 44.18 -14.15 -5.26
CA ASP A 181 44.22 -14.12 -3.79
C ASP A 181 42.83 -14.10 -3.13
N PHE A 182 41.84 -13.45 -3.75
CA PHE A 182 40.49 -13.37 -3.19
C PHE A 182 39.75 -14.72 -3.16
N MET A 183 40.15 -15.69 -4.00
CA MET A 183 39.62 -17.06 -3.98
C MET A 183 40.25 -17.91 -2.87
N CYS A 184 41.38 -17.46 -2.31
CA CYS A 184 42.11 -18.16 -1.26
C CYS A 184 41.65 -17.81 0.16
N SER A 185 40.62 -16.96 0.31
CA SER A 185 40.10 -16.52 1.61
C SER A 185 38.59 -16.35 1.58
N TRP A 186 37.87 -17.07 2.45
CA TRP A 186 36.42 -17.01 2.53
C TRP A 186 35.90 -17.14 3.96
N ILE A 187 34.65 -16.71 4.15
CA ILE A 187 33.87 -16.95 5.37
C ILE A 187 33.14 -18.29 5.23
N ASN A 188 33.41 -19.20 6.17
CA ASN A 188 32.64 -20.43 6.33
C ASN A 188 31.49 -20.17 7.31
N ILE A 189 30.26 -20.16 6.80
CA ILE A 189 29.08 -19.79 7.60
C ILE A 189 28.74 -20.83 8.68
N LYS A 190 29.00 -22.13 8.47
CA LYS A 190 28.78 -23.16 9.49
C LYS A 190 29.69 -22.95 10.70
N LYS A 191 30.95 -22.57 10.45
CA LYS A 191 31.90 -22.25 11.52
C LYS A 191 31.51 -20.98 12.25
N LEU A 192 31.08 -19.95 11.53
CA LEU A 192 30.55 -18.72 12.12
C LEU A 192 29.32 -19.01 13.00
N PHE A 193 28.36 -19.79 12.49
CA PHE A 193 27.19 -20.24 13.23
C PHE A 193 27.57 -21.00 14.50
N GLY A 194 28.53 -21.93 14.41
CA GLY A 194 29.00 -22.70 15.57
C GLY A 194 29.62 -21.81 16.65
N LEU A 195 30.37 -20.78 16.25
CA LEU A 195 30.90 -19.79 17.18
C LEU A 195 29.82 -18.92 17.82
N THR A 196 28.78 -18.54 17.09
CA THR A 196 27.73 -17.64 17.60
C THR A 196 26.70 -18.36 18.46
N THR A 197 26.38 -19.62 18.14
CA THR A 197 25.34 -20.40 18.84
C THR A 197 25.89 -21.37 19.87
N GLY A 198 27.20 -21.65 19.85
CA GLY A 198 27.82 -22.71 20.64
C GLY A 198 27.56 -24.12 20.13
N GLN A 199 26.85 -24.30 19.01
CA GLN A 199 26.55 -25.60 18.39
C GLN A 199 26.95 -25.61 16.91
N TYR A 200 27.85 -26.52 16.53
CA TYR A 200 28.23 -26.65 15.12
C TYR A 200 27.11 -27.33 14.32
N PRO A 201 26.65 -26.75 13.20
CA PRO A 201 25.49 -27.26 12.49
C PRO A 201 25.88 -28.39 11.53
N TYR A 202 25.07 -29.46 11.53
CA TYR A 202 25.25 -30.60 10.60
C TYR A 202 24.94 -30.24 9.13
N GLY A 203 24.27 -29.13 8.87
CA GLY A 203 23.92 -28.66 7.53
C GLY A 203 23.07 -27.39 7.54
N ILE A 204 22.78 -26.83 6.37
CA ILE A 204 21.96 -25.61 6.23
C ILE A 204 20.56 -25.82 6.82
N LYS A 205 19.94 -26.99 6.60
CA LYS A 205 18.65 -27.37 7.23
C LYS A 205 18.67 -27.21 8.75
N ASN A 206 19.76 -27.62 9.40
CA ASN A 206 19.91 -27.54 10.85
C ASN A 206 19.99 -26.07 11.31
N MET A 207 20.74 -25.24 10.58
CA MET A 207 20.83 -23.79 10.85
C MET A 207 19.50 -23.05 10.65
N LEU A 208 18.65 -23.50 9.71
CA LEU A 208 17.33 -22.91 9.47
C LEU A 208 16.34 -23.26 10.58
N GLN A 209 16.33 -24.52 11.00
CA GLN A 209 15.47 -25.00 12.10
C GLN A 209 15.77 -24.26 13.42
N SER A 210 17.05 -24.10 13.76
CA SER A 210 17.47 -23.39 14.98
C SER A 210 17.14 -21.89 14.97
N THR A 211 16.87 -21.31 13.80
CA THR A 211 16.59 -19.87 13.65
C THR A 211 15.10 -19.55 13.44
N ASN A 212 14.21 -20.54 13.53
CA ASN A 212 12.79 -20.38 13.19
C ASN A 212 12.56 -19.85 11.76
N LEU A 213 13.50 -20.11 10.85
CA LEU A 213 13.37 -19.80 9.43
C LEU A 213 12.77 -21.04 8.73
N LYS A 214 11.65 -20.84 8.02
CA LYS A 214 11.01 -21.93 7.26
C LYS A 214 11.82 -22.23 6.00
N GLN A 215 12.08 -23.51 5.74
CA GLN A 215 12.62 -23.98 4.47
C GLN A 215 11.54 -23.88 3.39
N ILE A 216 11.80 -23.17 2.29
CA ILE A 216 10.91 -23.09 1.14
C ILE A 216 11.58 -23.83 -0.03
N GLY A 217 10.99 -24.93 -0.50
CA GLY A 217 11.52 -25.74 -1.61
C GLY A 217 12.50 -26.87 -1.22
N ASN A 218 12.88 -27.68 -2.22
CA ASN A 218 13.86 -28.77 -2.07
C ASN A 218 15.29 -28.23 -2.17
N ILE A 219 16.25 -28.77 -1.39
CA ILE A 219 17.64 -28.23 -1.29
C ILE A 219 18.39 -28.31 -2.63
N HIS A 220 17.88 -29.03 -3.62
CA HIS A 220 18.64 -29.28 -4.83
C HIS A 220 17.85 -29.10 -6.14
N ASN A 221 16.58 -28.66 -6.10
CA ASN A 221 15.79 -28.42 -7.32
C ASN A 221 15.52 -26.93 -7.55
N GLY A 222 16.17 -26.36 -8.57
CA GLY A 222 16.18 -24.91 -8.88
C GLY A 222 14.99 -24.35 -9.68
N LEU A 223 13.94 -25.11 -10.03
CA LEU A 223 13.09 -24.72 -11.17
C LEU A 223 11.70 -24.11 -10.90
N GLU A 224 10.97 -24.36 -9.79
CA GLU A 224 9.50 -24.07 -9.85
C GLU A 224 8.91 -22.78 -9.19
N ASN A 225 9.45 -22.21 -8.12
CA ASN A 225 8.90 -21.01 -7.45
C ASN A 225 9.53 -19.65 -7.81
N LEU A 226 9.63 -19.29 -9.10
CA LEU A 226 10.09 -17.93 -9.50
C LEU A 226 8.98 -16.86 -9.46
N LYS A 227 7.78 -17.19 -8.96
CA LYS A 227 6.66 -16.25 -8.80
C LYS A 227 6.25 -15.97 -7.36
N MET A 228 6.80 -16.64 -6.34
CA MET A 228 6.40 -16.41 -4.94
C MET A 228 7.51 -15.99 -3.96
N ASP A 229 8.81 -16.19 -4.28
CA ASP A 229 9.87 -16.06 -3.26
C ASP A 229 10.85 -14.87 -3.46
N PHE A 230 10.49 -13.84 -4.23
CA PHE A 230 11.32 -12.63 -4.40
C PHE A 230 10.99 -11.45 -3.45
N ASP A 231 10.04 -11.61 -2.53
CA ASP A 231 9.52 -10.49 -1.71
C ASP A 231 10.06 -10.44 -0.26
N LEU A 232 11.09 -11.21 0.09
CA LEU A 232 11.75 -11.03 1.40
C LEU A 232 12.79 -9.90 1.33
N GLY A 233 12.24 -8.68 1.34
CA GLY A 233 12.97 -7.41 1.34
C GLY A 233 12.34 -6.34 0.43
N LYS A 234 11.41 -6.73 -0.44
CA LYS A 234 10.67 -5.82 -1.30
C LYS A 234 9.24 -5.69 -0.78
N TRP A 235 8.77 -4.47 -0.60
CA TRP A 235 7.36 -4.23 -0.28
C TRP A 235 6.50 -4.83 -1.39
N PRO A 236 5.38 -5.51 -1.06
CA PRO A 236 4.51 -6.17 -2.04
C PRO A 236 4.27 -5.27 -3.24
N ASP A 237 4.39 -5.77 -4.46
CA ASP A 237 4.25 -4.88 -5.62
C ASP A 237 2.82 -4.34 -5.76
N ASN A 238 2.71 -3.08 -6.18
CA ASN A 238 1.45 -2.43 -6.54
C ASN A 238 0.35 -2.52 -5.46
N VAL A 239 0.68 -2.15 -4.22
CA VAL A 239 -0.30 -2.09 -3.12
C VAL A 239 -1.31 -0.98 -3.36
N GLY A 240 -2.60 -1.32 -3.24
CA GLY A 240 -3.67 -0.35 -3.36
C GLY A 240 -5.06 -0.97 -3.29
N ILE A 241 -6.04 -0.33 -3.93
CA ILE A 241 -7.45 -0.72 -3.87
C ILE A 241 -7.74 -1.81 -4.91
N LEU A 242 -8.11 -3.00 -4.43
CA LEU A 242 -8.53 -4.16 -5.23
C LEU A 242 -10.02 -4.10 -5.58
N ALA A 243 -10.84 -3.66 -4.63
CA ALA A 243 -12.27 -3.51 -4.80
C ALA A 243 -12.78 -2.37 -3.89
N ILE A 244 -13.90 -1.77 -4.26
CA ILE A 244 -14.53 -0.67 -3.53
C ILE A 244 -16.04 -0.83 -3.63
N GLU A 245 -16.73 -0.63 -2.51
CA GLU A 245 -18.18 -0.76 -2.38
C GLU A 245 -18.75 0.52 -1.77
N LEU A 246 -19.84 1.04 -2.33
CA LEU A 246 -20.59 2.19 -1.81
C LEU A 246 -21.89 1.72 -1.17
N VAL A 247 -22.21 2.26 -0.01
CA VAL A 247 -23.53 2.16 0.62
C VAL A 247 -24.03 3.56 0.93
N ILE A 248 -25.28 3.81 0.58
CA ILE A 248 -26.01 5.05 0.93
C ILE A 248 -27.37 4.68 1.51
N PRO A 249 -27.96 5.54 2.35
CA PRO A 249 -29.32 5.33 2.83
C PRO A 249 -30.35 5.24 1.71
N SER A 250 -31.45 4.54 2.02
CA SER A 250 -32.59 4.35 1.12
C SER A 250 -33.46 5.60 0.91
N ARG A 251 -33.18 6.70 1.60
CA ARG A 251 -33.98 7.94 1.55
C ARG A 251 -33.14 9.14 1.15
N TYR A 252 -33.78 10.12 0.54
CA TYR A 252 -33.15 11.39 0.21
C TYR A 252 -34.18 12.53 0.15
N VAL A 253 -33.70 13.77 0.20
CA VAL A 253 -34.50 14.97 -0.11
C VAL A 253 -33.91 15.66 -1.34
N GLU A 254 -34.78 16.11 -2.26
CA GLU A 254 -34.38 16.94 -3.41
C GLU A 254 -34.03 18.36 -2.94
N GLN A 255 -32.90 18.89 -3.40
CA GLN A 255 -32.45 20.23 -2.99
C GLN A 255 -33.37 21.34 -3.51
N ASP A 256 -34.01 21.18 -4.68
CA ASP A 256 -35.02 22.13 -5.19
C ASP A 256 -36.29 22.14 -4.33
N ASP A 257 -36.66 21.03 -3.70
CA ASP A 257 -37.77 20.99 -2.74
C ASP A 257 -37.38 21.62 -1.40
N LEU A 258 -36.16 21.33 -0.93
CA LEU A 258 -35.63 21.95 0.28
C LEU A 258 -35.48 23.47 0.14
N GLU A 259 -35.14 23.98 -1.05
CA GLU A 259 -35.12 25.43 -1.34
C GLU A 259 -36.50 26.08 -1.11
N LYS A 260 -37.57 25.41 -1.54
CA LYS A 260 -38.96 25.88 -1.35
C LYS A 260 -39.35 25.81 0.12
N HIS A 261 -39.03 24.71 0.79
CA HIS A 261 -39.32 24.50 2.21
C HIS A 261 -38.64 25.57 3.09
N ASP A 262 -37.35 25.84 2.86
CA ASP A 262 -36.56 26.83 3.58
C ASP A 262 -36.86 28.27 3.18
N ARG A 263 -37.72 28.49 2.17
CA ARG A 263 -38.09 29.79 1.61
C ARG A 263 -36.87 30.60 1.13
N VAL A 264 -35.94 29.91 0.49
CA VAL A 264 -34.75 30.53 -0.09
C VAL A 264 -34.89 30.70 -1.61
N PRO A 265 -34.11 31.61 -2.24
CA PRO A 265 -34.17 31.79 -3.69
C PRO A 265 -33.83 30.50 -4.44
N LYS A 266 -34.56 30.23 -5.53
CA LYS A 266 -34.29 29.12 -6.43
C LYS A 266 -32.83 29.15 -6.90
N GLY A 267 -32.15 28.01 -6.85
CA GLY A 267 -30.74 27.91 -7.19
C GLY A 267 -29.79 28.10 -6.02
N LYS A 268 -30.23 28.46 -4.81
CA LYS A 268 -29.32 28.66 -3.68
C LYS A 268 -28.55 27.39 -3.32
N TYR A 269 -29.21 26.23 -3.35
CA TYR A 269 -28.62 24.93 -3.05
C TYR A 269 -28.19 24.23 -4.34
N THR A 270 -29.06 24.21 -5.35
CA THR A 270 -28.79 23.51 -6.62
C THR A 270 -27.66 24.12 -7.44
N ILE A 271 -27.50 25.46 -7.42
CA ILE A 271 -26.44 26.17 -8.14
C ILE A 271 -25.39 26.72 -7.16
N GLY A 272 -25.84 27.32 -6.06
CA GLY A 272 -24.98 27.97 -5.07
C GLY A 272 -24.10 26.99 -4.30
N LEU A 273 -24.68 25.87 -3.86
CA LEU A 273 -23.92 24.74 -3.27
C LEU A 273 -23.52 23.72 -4.34
N GLY A 274 -24.28 23.63 -5.44
CA GLY A 274 -24.05 22.63 -6.48
C GLY A 274 -24.46 21.24 -6.03
N GLN A 275 -25.59 21.11 -5.32
CA GLN A 275 -26.13 19.87 -4.78
C GLN A 275 -27.49 19.56 -5.41
N GLU A 276 -27.77 18.30 -5.74
CA GLU A 276 -29.03 17.87 -6.36
C GLU A 276 -29.91 17.15 -5.33
N ARG A 277 -29.34 16.18 -4.62
CA ARG A 277 -30.05 15.34 -3.65
C ARG A 277 -29.19 15.14 -2.41
N MET A 278 -29.82 15.05 -1.25
CA MET A 278 -29.14 14.79 0.03
C MET A 278 -29.68 13.49 0.64
N ALA A 279 -28.81 12.51 0.85
CA ALA A 279 -29.18 11.23 1.43
C ALA A 279 -29.31 11.34 2.95
N ILE A 280 -30.29 10.65 3.51
CA ILE A 280 -30.63 10.76 4.93
C ILE A 280 -30.93 9.38 5.50
N CYS A 281 -30.33 9.06 6.64
CA CYS A 281 -30.65 7.85 7.40
C CYS A 281 -32.07 7.94 7.97
N SER A 282 -32.73 6.80 8.11
CA SER A 282 -33.88 6.67 9.01
C SER A 282 -33.42 6.33 10.44
N ASP A 283 -34.36 6.27 11.40
CA ASP A 283 -34.06 5.81 12.77
C ASP A 283 -33.59 4.33 12.86
N ARG A 284 -33.70 3.59 11.75
CA ARG A 284 -33.18 2.23 11.57
C ARG A 284 -31.72 2.19 11.12
N GLU A 285 -31.14 3.31 10.69
CA GLU A 285 -29.81 3.37 10.11
C GLU A 285 -28.90 4.26 10.97
N ASP A 286 -27.72 3.75 11.32
CA ASP A 286 -26.66 4.53 11.94
C ASP A 286 -25.33 4.24 11.22
N VAL A 287 -24.26 4.95 11.59
CA VAL A 287 -22.95 4.73 10.99
C VAL A 287 -22.46 3.27 11.11
N VAL A 288 -22.84 2.56 12.17
CA VAL A 288 -22.44 1.16 12.37
C VAL A 288 -23.19 0.26 11.39
N SER A 289 -24.49 0.49 11.18
CA SER A 289 -25.30 -0.28 10.24
C SER A 289 -24.88 -0.01 8.79
N LEU A 290 -24.51 1.23 8.45
CA LEU A 290 -23.92 1.57 7.16
C LEU A 290 -22.58 0.85 6.94
N CYS A 291 -21.69 0.85 7.94
CA CYS A 291 -20.40 0.16 7.87
C CYS A 291 -20.55 -1.37 7.81
N LEU A 292 -21.47 -1.97 8.57
CA LEU A 292 -21.80 -3.40 8.50
C LEU A 292 -22.29 -3.77 7.09
N THR A 293 -23.18 -2.96 6.53
CA THR A 293 -23.68 -3.14 5.17
C THR A 293 -22.54 -3.05 4.16
N ALA A 294 -21.71 -2.02 4.22
CA ALA A 294 -20.62 -1.81 3.27
C ALA A 294 -19.61 -2.98 3.28
N VAL A 295 -19.21 -3.46 4.47
CA VAL A 295 -18.30 -4.62 4.58
C VAL A 295 -18.98 -5.88 4.08
N SER A 296 -20.20 -6.19 4.52
CA SER A 296 -20.87 -7.42 4.10
C SER A 296 -21.14 -7.48 2.60
N SER A 297 -21.56 -6.37 1.99
CA SER A 297 -21.76 -6.25 0.54
C SER A 297 -20.45 -6.39 -0.23
N LEU A 298 -19.37 -5.75 0.23
CA LEU A 298 -18.03 -5.88 -0.37
C LEU A 298 -17.61 -7.36 -0.39
N MET A 299 -17.70 -8.05 0.74
CA MET A 299 -17.27 -9.45 0.87
C MET A 299 -18.08 -10.40 -0.02
N ILE A 300 -19.40 -10.19 -0.10
CA ILE A 300 -20.28 -10.96 -1.00
C ILE A 300 -19.91 -10.72 -2.46
N ARG A 301 -19.70 -9.45 -2.85
CA ARG A 301 -19.45 -9.06 -4.24
C ARG A 301 -18.07 -9.50 -4.72
N THR A 302 -17.07 -9.48 -3.86
CA THR A 302 -15.71 -9.94 -4.18
C THR A 302 -15.51 -11.43 -3.95
N GLN A 303 -16.52 -12.13 -3.39
CA GLN A 303 -16.42 -13.53 -2.96
C GLN A 303 -15.20 -13.79 -2.07
N THR A 304 -14.82 -12.80 -1.26
CA THR A 304 -13.67 -12.90 -0.36
C THR A 304 -14.10 -13.54 0.95
N SER A 305 -13.29 -14.45 1.49
CA SER A 305 -13.56 -15.03 2.80
C SER A 305 -13.18 -14.06 3.91
N TYR A 306 -13.97 -14.00 4.98
CA TYR A 306 -13.59 -13.25 6.19
C TYR A 306 -12.29 -13.76 6.82
N SER A 307 -11.88 -15.01 6.55
CA SER A 307 -10.57 -15.56 6.97
C SER A 307 -9.39 -14.90 6.26
N ASP A 308 -9.60 -14.34 5.07
CA ASP A 308 -8.55 -13.78 4.21
C ASP A 308 -8.23 -12.32 4.58
N ILE A 309 -8.83 -11.81 5.66
CA ILE A 309 -8.65 -10.43 6.13
C ILE A 309 -7.75 -10.45 7.37
N GLY A 310 -6.61 -9.76 7.28
CA GLY A 310 -5.65 -9.60 8.38
C GLY A 310 -5.74 -8.25 9.07
N ARG A 311 -6.37 -7.25 8.42
CA ARG A 311 -6.57 -5.92 8.99
C ARG A 311 -7.94 -5.36 8.60
N LEU A 312 -8.62 -4.73 9.56
CA LEU A 312 -9.85 -3.97 9.37
C LEU A 312 -9.73 -2.64 10.13
N GLU A 313 -9.86 -1.52 9.44
CA GLU A 313 -9.77 -0.20 10.05
C GLU A 313 -10.91 0.71 9.59
N VAL A 314 -11.49 1.46 10.53
CA VAL A 314 -12.64 2.34 10.26
C VAL A 314 -12.22 3.80 10.39
N GLY A 315 -12.47 4.60 9.36
CA GLY A 315 -12.44 6.05 9.43
C GLY A 315 -13.83 6.60 9.63
N THR A 316 -14.03 7.40 10.67
CA THR A 316 -15.32 8.06 10.94
C THR A 316 -15.09 9.31 11.78
N GLU A 317 -16.05 10.22 11.76
CA GLU A 317 -16.23 11.27 12.77
C GLU A 317 -17.62 11.22 13.44
N THR A 318 -18.38 10.15 13.18
CA THR A 318 -19.70 9.89 13.74
C THR A 318 -19.56 8.95 14.94
N LEU A 319 -19.43 9.52 16.13
CA LEU A 319 -19.23 8.76 17.37
C LEU A 319 -20.55 8.16 17.86
N VAL A 320 -20.57 6.83 18.05
CA VAL A 320 -21.66 6.11 18.74
C VAL A 320 -21.29 5.69 20.16
N ASP A 321 -19.98 5.63 20.46
CA ASP A 321 -19.41 5.32 21.76
C ASP A 321 -18.04 6.04 21.87
N LYS A 322 -17.64 6.43 23.08
CA LYS A 322 -16.40 7.19 23.33
C LYS A 322 -15.17 6.30 23.50
N SER A 323 -15.36 5.00 23.69
CA SER A 323 -14.30 4.02 23.93
C SER A 323 -14.40 2.82 22.99
N LYS A 324 -15.60 2.28 22.78
CA LYS A 324 -15.82 1.12 21.92
C LYS A 324 -15.82 1.52 20.45
N SER A 325 -14.80 1.08 19.73
CA SER A 325 -14.66 1.32 18.29
C SER A 325 -15.76 0.66 17.45
N ILE A 326 -16.17 1.31 16.36
CA ILE A 326 -17.01 0.73 15.31
C ILE A 326 -16.34 -0.53 14.75
N LYS A 327 -15.01 -0.52 14.56
CA LYS A 327 -14.25 -1.72 14.17
C LYS A 327 -14.60 -2.93 15.04
N SER A 328 -14.67 -2.77 16.36
CA SER A 328 -15.03 -3.86 17.27
C SER A 328 -16.49 -4.32 17.13
N MET A 329 -17.39 -3.46 16.66
CA MET A 329 -18.76 -3.83 16.32
C MET A 329 -18.82 -4.60 14.99
N LEU A 330 -17.98 -4.23 14.01
CA LEU A 330 -17.86 -4.93 12.72
C LEU A 330 -17.27 -6.34 12.84
N MET A 331 -16.48 -6.61 13.89
CA MET A 331 -15.93 -7.96 14.14
C MET A 331 -17.01 -9.05 14.25
N ARG A 332 -18.27 -8.69 14.47
CA ARG A 332 -19.41 -9.62 14.43
C ARG A 332 -19.60 -10.30 13.07
N LEU A 333 -19.09 -9.71 11.98
CA LEU A 333 -19.12 -10.33 10.65
C LEU A 333 -18.06 -11.43 10.50
N PHE A 334 -17.02 -11.40 11.32
CA PHE A 334 -15.83 -12.23 11.16
C PHE A 334 -15.91 -13.56 11.92
N ASN A 335 -16.93 -13.74 12.79
CA ASN A 335 -17.26 -14.93 13.59
C ASN A 335 -16.05 -15.69 14.19
N GLU A 336 -15.34 -16.45 13.37
CA GLU A 336 -14.20 -17.30 13.74
C GLU A 336 -12.83 -16.62 13.56
N ASN A 337 -12.69 -15.64 12.65
CA ASN A 337 -11.44 -14.91 12.46
C ASN A 337 -11.31 -13.75 13.45
N CYS A 338 -10.64 -14.01 14.58
CA CYS A 338 -10.39 -13.01 15.63
C CYS A 338 -9.01 -12.32 15.51
N ASN A 339 -8.10 -12.84 14.68
CA ASN A 339 -6.78 -12.26 14.47
C ASN A 339 -6.83 -11.23 13.33
N VAL A 340 -7.43 -10.06 13.60
CA VAL A 340 -7.59 -8.96 12.63
C VAL A 340 -7.15 -7.65 13.27
N GLU A 341 -6.04 -7.07 12.80
CA GLU A 341 -5.52 -5.78 13.26
C GLU A 341 -6.42 -4.59 12.88
N GLY A 342 -6.13 -3.41 13.44
CA GLY A 342 -6.83 -2.16 13.14
C GLY A 342 -7.92 -1.81 14.17
N VAL A 343 -8.26 -0.52 14.20
CA VAL A 343 -9.21 0.14 15.12
C VAL A 343 -9.96 1.27 14.38
N ASP A 344 -10.47 2.26 15.09
CA ASP A 344 -11.03 3.47 14.47
C ASP A 344 -9.96 4.57 14.39
N SER A 345 -9.92 5.28 13.27
CA SER A 345 -9.07 6.45 13.00
C SER A 345 -9.95 7.69 12.84
N ILE A 346 -9.74 8.69 13.70
CA ILE A 346 -10.66 9.85 13.82
C ILE A 346 -9.87 11.16 13.70
N ASN A 347 -10.21 11.95 12.69
CA ASN A 347 -9.99 13.40 12.64
C ASN A 347 -10.93 13.98 11.57
N ALA A 348 -12.15 14.38 11.97
CA ALA A 348 -13.17 14.88 11.05
C ALA A 348 -13.26 14.01 9.76
N CYS A 349 -13.48 14.63 8.60
CA CYS A 349 -13.51 13.97 7.30
C CYS A 349 -12.19 13.29 6.86
N TYR A 350 -11.08 13.39 7.60
CA TYR A 350 -9.79 12.79 7.22
C TYR A 350 -9.65 11.32 7.66
N GLY A 351 -10.47 10.85 8.60
CA GLY A 351 -10.32 9.52 9.23
C GLY A 351 -10.23 8.36 8.22
N GLY A 352 -11.03 8.38 7.15
CA GLY A 352 -11.01 7.35 6.11
C GLY A 352 -9.69 7.31 5.32
N THR A 353 -9.09 8.46 5.07
CA THR A 353 -7.77 8.56 4.44
C THR A 353 -6.66 8.12 5.40
N ALA A 354 -6.77 8.42 6.69
CA ALA A 354 -5.84 7.90 7.69
C ALA A 354 -5.88 6.36 7.74
N ALA A 355 -7.06 5.76 7.78
CA ALA A 355 -7.25 4.31 7.76
C ALA A 355 -6.71 3.66 6.48
N LEU A 356 -6.90 4.30 5.32
CA LEU A 356 -6.27 3.90 4.05
C LEU A 356 -4.75 3.85 4.16
N PHE A 357 -4.14 4.92 4.66
CA PHE A 357 -2.68 4.99 4.78
C PHE A 357 -2.11 4.00 5.79
N ASN A 358 -2.77 3.83 6.93
CA ASN A 358 -2.37 2.86 7.95
C ASN A 358 -2.42 1.44 7.38
N SER A 359 -3.46 1.12 6.60
CA SER A 359 -3.63 -0.20 6.01
C SER A 359 -2.65 -0.49 4.88
N ILE A 360 -2.33 0.50 4.04
CA ILE A 360 -1.26 0.36 3.04
C ILE A 360 0.10 0.22 3.71
N ALA A 361 0.39 0.99 4.76
CA ALA A 361 1.62 0.86 5.53
C ALA A 361 1.73 -0.52 6.19
N TRP A 362 0.63 -1.08 6.70
CA TRP A 362 0.59 -2.44 7.24
C TRP A 362 0.90 -3.48 6.15
N LEU A 363 0.27 -3.40 4.98
CA LEU A 363 0.54 -4.27 3.83
C LEU A 363 2.02 -4.20 3.39
N GLU A 364 2.67 -3.05 3.52
CA GLU A 364 4.07 -2.84 3.17
C GLU A 364 5.06 -3.07 4.33
N SER A 365 4.57 -3.54 5.48
CA SER A 365 5.38 -3.72 6.69
C SER A 365 5.84 -5.16 6.90
N SER A 366 6.80 -5.36 7.81
CA SER A 366 7.16 -6.69 8.31
C SER A 366 6.06 -7.37 9.14
N ALA A 367 5.00 -6.65 9.51
CA ALA A 367 3.83 -7.20 10.21
C ALA A 367 2.77 -7.75 9.23
N TRP A 368 2.93 -7.55 7.92
CA TRP A 368 2.03 -8.13 6.94
C TRP A 368 2.11 -9.66 6.97
N ASP A 369 0.95 -10.30 7.03
CA ASP A 369 0.80 -11.75 7.16
C ASP A 369 0.29 -12.43 5.88
N GLY A 370 0.30 -11.71 4.75
CA GLY A 370 -0.16 -12.19 3.45
C GLY A 370 -1.66 -12.00 3.19
N ARG A 371 -2.45 -11.58 4.19
CA ARG A 371 -3.90 -11.36 4.07
C ARG A 371 -4.24 -9.96 3.55
N PHE A 372 -5.49 -9.76 3.15
CA PHE A 372 -6.00 -8.46 2.72
C PHE A 372 -6.27 -7.53 3.90
N ALA A 373 -6.34 -6.23 3.60
CA ALA A 373 -6.85 -5.23 4.53
C ALA A 373 -8.20 -4.69 4.03
N ILE A 374 -9.12 -4.39 4.96
CA ILE A 374 -10.35 -3.67 4.68
C ILE A 374 -10.28 -2.30 5.35
N VAL A 375 -10.57 -1.27 4.58
CA VAL A 375 -10.77 0.09 5.10
C VAL A 375 -12.22 0.48 4.91
N VAL A 376 -12.85 0.96 5.96
CA VAL A 376 -14.23 1.45 5.92
C VAL A 376 -14.23 2.93 6.27
N ALA A 377 -14.72 3.78 5.38
CA ALA A 377 -15.01 5.18 5.70
C ALA A 377 -16.51 5.33 5.78
N GLY A 378 -17.07 5.87 6.86
CA GLY A 378 -18.52 5.95 7.00
C GLY A 378 -18.96 7.00 8.01
N ASP A 379 -20.02 7.72 7.66
CA ASP A 379 -20.51 8.84 8.46
C ASP A 379 -21.98 9.17 8.20
N VAL A 380 -22.57 9.86 9.18
CA VAL A 380 -23.87 10.52 9.08
C VAL A 380 -23.64 12.01 9.35
N ALA A 381 -23.60 12.81 8.29
CA ALA A 381 -23.36 14.25 8.34
C ALA A 381 -24.68 15.01 8.52
N VAL A 382 -24.89 15.50 9.74
CA VAL A 382 -26.12 16.17 10.17
C VAL A 382 -25.79 17.50 10.84
N TYR A 383 -26.57 18.53 10.53
CA TYR A 383 -26.36 19.91 10.98
C TYR A 383 -27.64 20.51 11.56
N ASN A 384 -27.45 21.42 12.51
CA ASN A 384 -28.54 22.19 13.08
C ASN A 384 -29.24 23.03 11.99
N ARG A 385 -30.48 23.44 12.27
CA ARG A 385 -31.28 24.28 11.39
C ARG A 385 -30.52 25.53 11.02
N GLY A 386 -30.42 25.80 9.72
CA GLY A 386 -29.66 26.92 9.18
C GLY A 386 -28.97 26.58 7.88
N THR A 387 -28.02 27.42 7.48
CA THR A 387 -27.41 27.38 6.15
C THR A 387 -26.51 26.17 5.89
N ALA A 388 -26.13 25.42 6.92
CA ALA A 388 -25.31 24.22 6.80
C ALA A 388 -26.14 22.94 6.62
N ARG A 389 -27.41 22.91 7.03
CA ARG A 389 -28.29 21.74 6.91
C ARG A 389 -28.36 21.15 5.49
N PRO A 390 -28.45 21.96 4.41
CA PRO A 390 -28.46 21.45 3.04
C PRO A 390 -27.13 20.83 2.56
N THR A 391 -26.07 20.90 3.36
CA THR A 391 -24.76 20.29 3.07
C THR A 391 -24.53 18.97 3.81
N GLY A 392 -25.56 18.44 4.47
CA GLY A 392 -25.51 17.11 5.09
C GLY A 392 -25.42 15.98 4.06
N GLY A 393 -25.54 14.76 4.55
CA GLY A 393 -25.48 13.54 3.76
C GLY A 393 -25.13 12.35 4.64
N ALA A 394 -25.22 11.14 4.10
CA ALA A 394 -24.83 9.95 4.83
C ALA A 394 -24.44 8.82 3.88
N GLY A 395 -23.53 7.99 4.32
CA GLY A 395 -23.09 6.81 3.57
C GLY A 395 -21.80 6.22 4.10
N ALA A 396 -21.43 5.08 3.54
CA ALA A 396 -20.19 4.38 3.84
C ALA A 396 -19.55 3.85 2.56
N VAL A 397 -18.22 3.79 2.56
CA VAL A 397 -17.42 3.17 1.51
C VAL A 397 -16.49 2.15 2.16
N ALA A 398 -16.55 0.90 1.69
CA ALA A 398 -15.61 -0.14 2.07
C ALA A 398 -14.63 -0.41 0.92
N MET A 399 -13.34 -0.51 1.22
CA MET A 399 -12.27 -0.77 0.25
C MET A 399 -11.50 -2.01 0.66
N LEU A 400 -11.38 -2.98 -0.26
CA LEU A 400 -10.49 -4.12 -0.12
C LEU A 400 -9.11 -3.72 -0.66
N LEU A 401 -8.08 -3.89 0.16
CA LEU A 401 -6.70 -3.51 -0.17
C LEU A 401 -5.79 -4.73 -0.21
N GLY A 402 -4.82 -4.70 -1.13
CA GLY A 402 -3.83 -5.75 -1.25
C GLY A 402 -2.81 -5.48 -2.36
N PRO A 403 -1.89 -6.44 -2.59
CA PRO A 403 -0.90 -6.34 -3.66
C PRO A 403 -1.54 -6.47 -5.05
N ASN A 404 -0.83 -6.02 -6.08
CA ASN A 404 -1.24 -6.12 -7.47
C ASN A 404 -2.62 -5.49 -7.72
N ALA A 405 -2.89 -4.35 -7.11
CA ALA A 405 -4.15 -3.63 -7.22
C ALA A 405 -4.30 -2.92 -8.58
N PRO A 406 -5.52 -2.82 -9.13
CA PRO A 406 -5.80 -1.98 -10.30
C PRO A 406 -5.65 -0.48 -9.98
N LEU A 407 -5.81 -0.07 -8.73
CA LEU A 407 -5.60 1.30 -8.27
C LEU A 407 -4.49 1.32 -7.21
N THR A 408 -3.24 1.53 -7.64
CA THR A 408 -2.06 1.47 -6.78
C THR A 408 -1.73 2.83 -6.19
N LEU A 409 -1.48 2.92 -4.88
CA LEU A 409 -1.02 4.17 -4.28
C LEU A 409 0.39 4.51 -4.78
N ASP A 410 0.60 5.72 -5.28
CA ASP A 410 1.91 6.13 -5.78
C ASP A 410 2.92 6.28 -4.63
N ARG A 411 3.79 5.28 -4.45
CA ARG A 411 4.85 5.28 -3.44
C ARG A 411 5.72 6.53 -3.53
N GLY A 412 5.89 7.18 -2.37
CA GLY A 412 6.65 8.43 -2.22
C GLY A 412 5.88 9.70 -2.63
N LEU A 413 4.68 9.60 -3.22
CA LEU A 413 3.88 10.72 -3.68
C LEU A 413 2.69 10.98 -2.74
N ARG A 414 2.99 11.21 -1.46
CA ARG A 414 2.05 11.70 -0.45
C ARG A 414 2.64 12.92 0.23
N ALA A 415 1.85 13.98 0.35
CA ALA A 415 2.20 15.16 1.11
C ALA A 415 1.06 15.52 2.06
N SER A 416 1.39 15.87 3.30
CA SER A 416 0.40 16.14 4.34
C SER A 416 0.64 17.52 4.95
N HIS A 417 -0.45 18.17 5.36
CA HIS A 417 -0.42 19.39 6.17
C HIS A 417 -1.39 19.20 7.34
N MET A 418 -0.89 19.44 8.54
CA MET A 418 -1.65 19.35 9.79
C MET A 418 -1.36 20.63 10.58
N ASP A 419 -2.38 21.18 11.22
CA ASP A 419 -2.29 22.41 12.00
C ASP A 419 -3.33 22.38 13.11
N ASN A 420 -3.21 23.23 14.13
CA ASN A 420 -4.18 23.32 15.23
C ASN A 420 -5.18 24.47 14.97
N THR A 421 -6.44 24.15 14.74
CA THR A 421 -7.50 25.11 14.36
C THR A 421 -8.87 24.70 14.89
N TYR A 422 -9.71 25.69 15.17
CA TYR A 422 -11.10 25.53 15.59
C TYR A 422 -12.09 25.93 14.47
N ASP A 423 -11.81 25.48 13.24
CA ASP A 423 -12.63 25.80 12.08
C ASP A 423 -13.96 25.02 12.02
N PHE A 424 -13.92 23.75 12.42
CA PHE A 424 -15.08 22.89 12.64
C PHE A 424 -14.70 21.84 13.67
N TYR A 425 -15.53 21.66 14.70
CA TYR A 425 -15.29 20.69 15.76
C TYR A 425 -16.57 20.33 16.51
N LYS A 426 -16.59 19.15 17.14
CA LYS A 426 -17.71 18.65 17.96
C LYS A 426 -17.31 18.65 19.43
N GLY A 427 -17.31 19.84 20.03
CA GLY A 427 -16.91 20.02 21.44
C GLY A 427 -18.03 19.69 22.45
N ASP A 428 -19.29 19.84 22.04
CA ASP A 428 -20.45 19.49 22.87
C ASP A 428 -20.85 18.04 22.62
N MET A 429 -20.83 17.22 23.68
CA MET A 429 -21.15 15.79 23.62
C MET A 429 -22.65 15.51 23.77
N HIS A 430 -23.47 16.53 24.06
CA HIS A 430 -24.92 16.40 24.19
C HIS A 430 -25.65 16.51 22.85
N THR A 431 -24.99 17.01 21.82
CA THR A 431 -25.53 17.14 20.46
C THR A 431 -24.60 16.47 19.45
N HIS A 432 -25.17 15.97 18.35
CA HIS A 432 -24.39 15.52 17.21
C HIS A 432 -23.98 16.66 16.27
N TYR A 433 -24.50 17.87 16.49
CA TYR A 433 -24.21 19.02 15.64
C TYR A 433 -22.82 19.61 15.92
N PRO A 434 -22.04 19.94 14.87
CA PRO A 434 -20.74 20.57 15.02
C PRO A 434 -20.86 22.08 15.28
N ILE A 435 -19.85 22.63 15.93
CA ILE A 435 -19.57 24.07 15.96
C ILE A 435 -18.72 24.39 14.72
N VAL A 436 -19.14 25.37 13.93
CA VAL A 436 -18.52 25.67 12.62
C VAL A 436 -18.30 27.17 12.44
N ASP A 437 -17.06 27.56 12.18
CA ASP A 437 -16.73 28.86 11.59
C ASP A 437 -16.51 28.68 10.08
N GLY A 438 -17.55 28.96 9.30
CA GLY A 438 -17.53 28.76 7.85
C GLY A 438 -16.45 29.58 7.11
N LYS A 439 -16.08 30.77 7.61
CA LYS A 439 -15.03 31.60 6.99
C LYS A 439 -13.65 31.01 7.29
N LEU A 440 -13.43 30.62 8.54
CA LEU A 440 -12.18 29.98 8.96
C LEU A 440 -12.01 28.63 8.27
N SER A 441 -13.05 27.81 8.18
CA SER A 441 -13.04 26.50 7.51
C SER A 441 -12.62 26.59 6.05
N LEU A 442 -13.14 27.58 5.30
CA LEU A 442 -12.68 27.84 3.93
C LEU A 442 -11.20 28.22 3.88
N ARG A 443 -10.73 29.11 4.77
CA ARG A 443 -9.31 29.51 4.82
C ARG A 443 -8.42 28.31 5.14
N CYS A 444 -8.78 27.49 6.13
CA CYS A 444 -8.05 26.28 6.50
C CYS A 444 -8.01 25.29 5.32
N TYR A 445 -9.13 25.09 4.62
CA TYR A 445 -9.21 24.23 3.44
C TYR A 445 -8.23 24.65 2.34
N PHE A 446 -8.26 25.91 1.90
CA PHE A 446 -7.39 26.38 0.82
C PHE A 446 -5.92 26.48 1.22
N LYS A 447 -5.61 26.90 2.46
CA LYS A 447 -4.25 26.88 3.02
C LYS A 447 -3.67 25.46 2.98
N SER A 448 -4.49 24.48 3.36
CA SER A 448 -4.08 23.07 3.40
C SER A 448 -3.90 22.48 2.01
N LEU A 449 -4.78 22.85 1.07
CA LEU A 449 -4.64 22.47 -0.33
C LEU A 449 -3.34 23.01 -0.92
N TYR A 450 -2.99 24.28 -0.65
CA TYR A 450 -1.71 24.86 -1.05
C TYR A 450 -0.54 24.02 -0.54
N ASN A 451 -0.48 23.83 0.78
CA ASN A 451 0.68 23.25 1.45
C ASN A 451 0.87 21.79 1.03
N CYS A 452 -0.22 21.03 0.96
CA CYS A 452 -0.16 19.65 0.49
C CYS A 452 0.24 19.58 -1.00
N TYR A 453 -0.34 20.42 -1.85
CA TYR A 453 -0.04 20.40 -3.29
C TYR A 453 1.40 20.82 -3.58
N SER A 454 1.88 21.91 -2.97
CA SER A 454 3.25 22.40 -3.17
C SER A 454 4.29 21.34 -2.80
N LEU A 455 4.09 20.66 -1.66
CA LEU A 455 4.95 19.55 -1.22
C LEU A 455 4.81 18.31 -2.13
N TYR A 456 3.59 17.97 -2.55
CA TYR A 456 3.36 16.89 -3.48
C TYR A 456 4.08 17.16 -4.82
N ARG A 457 3.94 18.36 -5.36
CA ARG A 457 4.58 18.82 -6.60
C ARG A 457 6.09 18.71 -6.51
N GLN A 458 6.69 19.13 -5.39
CA GLN A 458 8.13 18.97 -5.16
C GLN A 458 8.56 17.49 -5.25
N LYS A 459 7.86 16.59 -4.56
CA LYS A 459 8.13 15.14 -4.60
C LYS A 459 7.90 14.56 -5.99
N PHE A 460 6.87 15.04 -6.69
CA PHE A 460 6.53 14.62 -8.04
C PHE A 460 7.65 14.97 -9.03
N LEU A 461 8.11 16.22 -9.02
CA LEU A 461 9.15 16.70 -9.92
C LEU A 461 10.53 16.06 -9.67
N GLN A 462 10.78 15.58 -8.44
CA GLN A 462 11.97 14.78 -8.14
C GLN A 462 11.92 13.38 -8.80
N LYS A 463 10.72 12.83 -9.01
CA LYS A 463 10.51 11.48 -9.54
C LYS A 463 10.21 11.48 -11.05
N PHE A 464 9.59 12.54 -11.55
CA PHE A 464 9.18 12.68 -12.94
C PHE A 464 9.68 14.02 -13.48
N SER A 465 10.42 13.99 -14.58
CA SER A 465 10.87 15.18 -15.30
C SER A 465 10.12 15.31 -16.62
N GLY A 466 9.68 16.52 -16.95
CA GLY A 466 9.00 16.79 -18.23
C GLY A 466 8.51 18.24 -18.35
N PRO A 467 8.11 18.66 -19.55
CA PRO A 467 7.68 20.04 -19.82
C PRO A 467 6.24 20.34 -19.39
N LYS A 468 5.47 19.32 -18.96
CA LYS A 468 4.06 19.45 -18.59
C LYS A 468 3.92 19.94 -17.15
N SER A 469 2.83 20.65 -16.87
CA SER A 469 2.45 20.97 -15.49
C SER A 469 2.16 19.68 -14.71
N THR A 470 2.31 19.71 -13.39
CA THR A 470 1.98 18.52 -12.55
C THR A 470 0.50 18.15 -12.69
N LEU A 471 -0.38 19.15 -12.84
CA LEU A 471 -1.82 18.93 -13.02
C LEU A 471 -2.16 18.18 -14.31
N GLU A 472 -1.39 18.38 -15.40
CA GLU A 472 -1.61 17.68 -16.68
C GLU A 472 -1.26 16.19 -16.65
N TYR A 473 -0.52 15.73 -15.64
CA TYR A 473 -0.28 14.30 -15.43
C TYR A 473 -1.47 13.59 -14.79
N PHE A 474 -2.45 14.33 -14.27
CA PHE A 474 -3.65 13.76 -13.68
C PHE A 474 -4.77 13.65 -14.71
N ASP A 475 -5.35 12.47 -14.84
CA ASP A 475 -6.58 12.28 -15.58
C ASP A 475 -7.80 12.74 -14.76
N ALA A 476 -7.73 12.60 -13.44
CA ALA A 476 -8.69 13.18 -12.52
C ALA A 476 -8.02 13.77 -11.28
N ILE A 477 -8.61 14.85 -10.76
CA ILE A 477 -8.27 15.47 -9.48
C ILE A 477 -9.54 15.47 -8.64
N ILE A 478 -9.54 14.61 -7.62
CA ILE A 478 -10.63 14.41 -6.68
C ILE A 478 -10.33 15.18 -5.40
N PHE A 479 -11.34 15.89 -4.90
CA PHE A 479 -11.29 16.62 -3.65
C PHE A 479 -12.31 16.02 -2.68
N HIS A 480 -12.04 16.10 -1.38
CA HIS A 480 -13.10 16.01 -0.39
C HIS A 480 -14.23 16.98 -0.76
N SER A 481 -15.47 16.49 -0.82
CA SER A 481 -16.62 17.25 -1.33
C SER A 481 -17.69 17.43 -0.25
N PRO A 482 -17.58 18.48 0.59
CA PRO A 482 -18.70 18.94 1.41
C PRO A 482 -19.88 19.39 0.54
N TYR A 483 -19.57 20.08 -0.56
CA TYR A 483 -20.53 20.48 -1.58
C TYR A 483 -19.83 20.85 -2.89
N GLY A 484 -20.53 20.66 -4.02
CA GLY A 484 -19.93 20.76 -5.36
C GLY A 484 -19.31 22.12 -5.69
N LYS A 485 -19.85 23.22 -5.17
CA LYS A 485 -19.28 24.56 -5.38
C LYS A 485 -17.90 24.70 -4.75
N LEU A 486 -17.65 24.10 -3.59
CA LEU A 486 -16.33 24.13 -2.96
C LEU A 486 -15.31 23.40 -3.81
N VAL A 487 -15.65 22.23 -4.36
CA VAL A 487 -14.76 21.46 -5.26
C VAL A 487 -14.39 22.28 -6.50
N ARG A 488 -15.37 22.97 -7.11
CA ARG A 488 -15.08 23.85 -8.25
C ARG A 488 -14.13 24.99 -7.86
N LYS A 489 -14.35 25.62 -6.70
CA LYS A 489 -13.44 26.64 -6.16
C LYS A 489 -12.06 26.07 -5.85
N ALA A 490 -11.97 24.86 -5.30
CA ALA A 490 -10.73 24.14 -4.98
C ALA A 490 -9.90 23.87 -6.23
N PHE A 491 -10.52 23.41 -7.31
CA PHE A 491 -9.85 23.21 -8.58
C PHE A 491 -9.33 24.53 -9.18
N THR A 492 -10.17 25.57 -9.23
CA THR A 492 -9.74 26.90 -9.71
C THR A 492 -8.56 27.40 -8.89
N TRP A 493 -8.67 27.35 -7.56
CA TRP A 493 -7.62 27.79 -6.64
C TRP A 493 -6.31 27.03 -6.85
N LEU A 494 -6.38 25.70 -6.99
CA LEU A 494 -5.24 24.83 -7.25
C LEU A 494 -4.55 25.18 -8.57
N LEU A 495 -5.32 25.33 -9.64
CA LEU A 495 -4.80 25.64 -10.98
C LEU A 495 -4.10 27.00 -11.03
N LEU A 496 -4.72 28.03 -10.43
CA LEU A 496 -4.11 29.36 -10.40
C LEU A 496 -2.81 29.36 -9.59
N ASN A 497 -2.76 28.62 -8.48
CA ASN A 497 -1.53 28.47 -7.70
C ASN A 497 -0.45 27.67 -8.45
N ASP A 498 -0.82 26.65 -9.24
CA ASP A 498 0.17 25.93 -10.06
C ASP A 498 0.82 26.84 -11.11
N ILE A 499 0.04 27.74 -11.73
CA ILE A 499 0.55 28.75 -12.66
C ILE A 499 1.55 29.69 -11.97
N GLN A 500 1.28 30.10 -10.72
CA GLN A 500 2.19 30.96 -9.96
C GLN A 500 3.46 30.24 -9.50
N LEU A 501 3.36 28.93 -9.23
CA LEU A 501 4.52 28.11 -8.89
C LEU A 501 5.42 27.83 -10.10
N ASP A 502 4.84 27.69 -11.29
CA ASP A 502 5.57 27.49 -12.54
C ASP A 502 4.71 27.88 -13.74
N SER A 503 5.04 29.03 -14.34
CA SER A 503 4.32 29.57 -15.48
C SER A 503 4.72 28.93 -16.81
N LYS A 504 5.85 28.21 -16.88
CA LYS A 504 6.40 27.69 -18.15
C LYS A 504 5.45 26.73 -18.87
N PRO A 505 4.78 25.78 -18.20
CA PRO A 505 3.80 24.90 -18.85
C PRO A 505 2.57 25.64 -19.40
N TYR A 506 2.38 26.90 -18.99
CA TYR A 506 1.21 27.72 -19.31
C TYR A 506 1.51 28.90 -20.23
N GLU A 507 2.69 28.94 -20.87
CA GLU A 507 3.14 30.07 -21.72
C GLU A 507 2.12 30.49 -22.79
N ASN A 508 1.31 29.56 -23.30
CA ASN A 508 0.28 29.81 -24.32
C ASN A 508 -1.15 29.93 -23.74
N SER A 509 -1.31 30.08 -22.42
CA SER A 509 -2.60 30.12 -21.76
C SER A 509 -3.06 31.54 -21.43
N ASP A 510 -4.32 31.86 -21.75
CA ASP A 510 -4.99 33.09 -21.29
C ASP A 510 -5.08 33.21 -19.75
N LEU A 511 -4.77 32.13 -19.02
CA LEU A 511 -4.72 32.13 -17.56
C LEU A 511 -3.49 32.83 -16.98
N LEU A 512 -2.47 33.13 -17.80
CA LEU A 512 -1.29 33.90 -17.37
C LEU A 512 -1.63 35.30 -16.83
N LYS A 513 -2.81 35.83 -17.17
CA LYS A 513 -3.33 37.08 -16.56
C LYS A 513 -3.48 37.00 -15.03
N TYR A 514 -3.46 35.81 -14.45
CA TYR A 514 -3.52 35.58 -13.00
C TYR A 514 -2.15 35.39 -12.34
N LEU A 515 -1.04 35.45 -13.09
CA LEU A 515 0.31 35.17 -12.58
C LEU A 515 0.71 36.06 -11.39
N ASN A 516 0.32 37.35 -11.42
CA ASN A 516 0.66 38.32 -10.38
C ASN A 516 -0.56 38.78 -9.57
N VAL A 517 -1.64 37.98 -9.55
CA VAL A 517 -2.88 38.28 -8.81
C VAL A 517 -2.86 37.55 -7.47
N ASP A 518 -3.23 38.21 -6.39
CA ASP A 518 -3.39 37.53 -5.09
C ASP A 518 -4.55 36.51 -5.13
N ILE A 519 -4.24 35.22 -4.93
CA ILE A 519 -5.22 34.13 -5.04
C ILE A 519 -5.86 33.87 -3.67
N GLY A 520 -6.70 34.82 -3.24
CA GLY A 520 -7.52 34.72 -2.04
C GLY A 520 -8.87 34.02 -2.28
N VAL A 521 -9.54 33.66 -1.17
CA VAL A 521 -10.92 33.11 -1.19
C VAL A 521 -11.92 34.08 -1.84
N GLU A 522 -11.67 35.38 -1.73
CA GLU A 522 -12.49 36.45 -2.32
C GLU A 522 -12.46 36.40 -3.85
N LEU A 523 -11.29 36.15 -4.45
CA LEU A 523 -11.13 36.01 -5.90
C LEU A 523 -12.01 34.89 -6.46
N LEU A 524 -12.13 33.78 -5.72
CA LEU A 524 -12.94 32.61 -6.10
C LEU A 524 -14.46 32.88 -6.06
N SER A 525 -14.87 34.03 -5.51
CA SER A 525 -16.27 34.47 -5.58
C SER A 525 -16.60 35.19 -6.88
N ASN A 526 -15.59 35.59 -7.67
CA ASN A 526 -15.77 36.17 -8.98
C ASN A 526 -16.10 35.08 -10.02
N ILE A 527 -17.32 35.12 -10.56
CA ILE A 527 -17.82 34.16 -11.54
C ILE A 527 -16.96 34.12 -12.81
N LYS A 528 -16.34 35.24 -13.22
CA LYS A 528 -15.45 35.27 -14.39
C LYS A 528 -14.22 34.37 -14.19
N VAL A 529 -13.61 34.41 -13.01
CA VAL A 529 -12.45 33.57 -12.67
C VAL A 529 -12.82 32.08 -12.71
N ILE A 530 -13.99 31.73 -12.17
CA ILE A 530 -14.50 30.35 -12.25
C ILE A 530 -14.73 29.93 -13.72
N LYS A 531 -15.34 30.81 -14.53
CA LYS A 531 -15.59 30.55 -15.96
C LYS A 531 -14.29 30.33 -16.74
N ASP A 532 -13.25 31.10 -16.46
CA ASP A 532 -11.96 31.01 -17.14
C ASP A 532 -11.27 29.65 -16.91
N THR A 533 -11.58 28.95 -15.81
CA THR A 533 -11.03 27.63 -15.48
C THR A 533 -11.99 26.46 -15.77
N GLU A 534 -13.19 26.75 -16.28
CA GLU A 534 -14.28 25.77 -16.40
C GLU A 534 -13.96 24.60 -17.33
N GLN A 535 -13.26 24.85 -18.45
CA GLN A 535 -12.92 23.80 -19.40
C GLN A 535 -11.98 22.76 -18.77
N LEU A 536 -10.98 23.22 -18.02
CA LEU A 536 -10.05 22.35 -17.30
C LEU A 536 -10.74 21.66 -16.12
N PHE A 537 -11.66 22.34 -15.41
CA PHE A 537 -12.49 21.71 -14.38
C PHE A 537 -13.31 20.56 -14.97
N LYS A 538 -13.96 20.78 -16.12
CA LYS A 538 -14.73 19.74 -16.82
C LYS A 538 -13.87 18.54 -17.19
N LYS A 539 -12.64 18.79 -17.64
CA LYS A 539 -11.69 17.75 -18.02
C LYS A 539 -11.21 16.91 -16.83
N HIS A 540 -10.84 17.54 -15.72
CA HIS A 540 -10.12 16.88 -14.63
C HIS A 540 -10.96 16.57 -13.38
N THR A 541 -12.09 17.26 -13.15
CA THR A 541 -12.78 17.17 -11.86
C THR A 541 -14.30 16.98 -11.97
N ALA A 542 -14.95 17.43 -13.04
CA ALA A 542 -16.42 17.35 -13.12
C ALA A 542 -16.98 15.92 -13.03
N SER A 543 -16.30 14.94 -13.61
CA SER A 543 -16.69 13.52 -13.54
C SER A 543 -16.64 12.93 -12.13
N THR A 544 -15.92 13.56 -11.21
CA THR A 544 -15.81 13.13 -9.81
C THR A 544 -17.01 13.53 -8.95
N GLN A 545 -17.95 14.31 -9.51
CA GLN A 545 -18.98 14.99 -8.71
C GLN A 545 -20.36 14.32 -8.78
N TYR A 546 -20.55 13.27 -9.58
CA TYR A 546 -21.86 12.65 -9.79
C TYR A 546 -22.50 12.17 -8.49
N ILE A 547 -21.78 11.35 -7.70
CA ILE A 547 -22.27 10.81 -6.43
C ILE A 547 -22.31 11.90 -5.34
N PRO A 548 -21.26 12.72 -5.12
CA PRO A 548 -21.32 13.81 -4.15
C PRO A 548 -22.52 14.75 -4.32
N LYS A 549 -22.93 15.04 -5.57
CA LYS A 549 -24.12 15.86 -5.87
C LYS A 549 -25.44 15.19 -5.53
N ASN A 550 -25.50 13.87 -5.65
CA ASN A 550 -26.73 13.08 -5.48
C ASN A 550 -26.90 12.51 -4.07
N VAL A 551 -25.87 12.62 -3.23
CA VAL A 551 -25.84 12.05 -1.87
C VAL A 551 -25.57 13.11 -0.80
N GLY A 552 -24.87 14.19 -1.15
CA GLY A 552 -24.41 15.18 -0.18
C GLY A 552 -23.08 14.78 0.48
N ASN A 553 -22.77 15.44 1.60
CA ASN A 553 -21.52 15.22 2.31
C ASN A 553 -21.55 13.92 3.11
N MET A 554 -20.69 12.96 2.77
CA MET A 554 -20.52 11.73 3.54
C MET A 554 -19.27 11.76 4.43
N TYR A 555 -18.83 12.96 4.85
CA TYR A 555 -17.61 13.21 5.61
C TYR A 555 -16.42 12.37 5.15
N THR A 556 -15.98 11.36 5.91
CA THR A 556 -14.82 10.54 5.59
C THR A 556 -14.95 9.75 4.29
N ALA A 557 -16.18 9.36 3.92
CA ALA A 557 -16.46 8.64 2.68
C ALA A 557 -16.57 9.57 1.44
N SER A 558 -16.69 10.89 1.63
CA SER A 558 -16.94 11.86 0.54
C SER A 558 -15.83 11.86 -0.52
N ILE A 559 -14.57 11.74 -0.13
CA ILE A 559 -13.48 11.68 -1.12
C ILE A 559 -13.53 10.39 -1.96
N PHE A 560 -13.92 9.27 -1.34
CA PHE A 560 -13.98 7.97 -2.01
C PHE A 560 -15.22 7.85 -2.90
N SER A 561 -16.33 8.52 -2.58
CA SER A 561 -17.45 8.62 -3.51
C SER A 561 -17.13 9.44 -4.76
N GLY A 562 -16.21 10.41 -4.64
CA GLY A 562 -15.63 11.10 -5.79
C GLY A 562 -14.79 10.19 -6.68
N LEU A 563 -14.05 9.26 -6.07
CA LEU A 563 -13.32 8.20 -6.79
C LEU A 563 -14.27 7.25 -7.52
N ILE A 564 -15.34 6.80 -6.85
CA ILE A 564 -16.36 5.94 -7.48
C ILE A 564 -17.05 6.66 -8.63
N SER A 565 -17.35 7.96 -8.49
CA SER A 565 -17.93 8.77 -9.57
C SER A 565 -17.02 8.80 -10.80
N TYR A 566 -15.71 8.98 -10.60
CA TYR A 566 -14.73 8.93 -11.69
C TYR A 566 -14.69 7.55 -12.37
N LEU A 567 -14.65 6.47 -11.58
CA LEU A 567 -14.61 5.10 -12.10
C LEU A 567 -15.84 4.73 -12.93
N LEU A 568 -17.01 5.31 -12.62
CA LEU A 568 -18.25 5.15 -13.37
C LEU A 568 -18.36 6.09 -14.59
N SER A 569 -17.48 7.08 -14.71
CA SER A 569 -17.64 8.16 -15.69
C SER A 569 -17.16 7.82 -17.10
N LYS A 570 -16.30 6.81 -17.26
CA LYS A 570 -15.70 6.45 -18.54
C LYS A 570 -15.28 4.97 -18.58
N PRO A 571 -15.12 4.37 -19.77
CA PRO A 571 -14.63 3.01 -19.92
C PRO A 571 -13.23 2.80 -19.34
N THR A 572 -12.94 1.57 -18.89
CA THR A 572 -11.63 1.20 -18.30
C THR A 572 -10.45 1.40 -19.25
N SER A 573 -10.67 1.25 -20.56
CA SER A 573 -9.67 1.49 -21.61
C SER A 573 -9.16 2.94 -21.63
N GLU A 574 -9.99 3.92 -21.25
CA GLU A 574 -9.59 5.33 -21.19
C GLU A 574 -8.82 5.68 -19.90
N MET A 575 -9.00 4.88 -18.84
CA MET A 575 -8.34 5.05 -17.54
C MET A 575 -6.99 4.32 -17.45
N ALA A 576 -6.71 3.40 -18.37
CA ALA A 576 -5.50 2.60 -18.37
C ALA A 576 -4.20 3.45 -18.33
N GLY A 577 -3.34 3.21 -17.34
CA GLY A 577 -2.06 3.90 -17.18
C GLY A 577 -2.18 5.36 -16.73
N LYS A 578 -3.39 5.83 -16.41
CA LYS A 578 -3.64 7.19 -15.93
C LYS A 578 -3.33 7.32 -14.45
N ARG A 579 -3.20 8.58 -14.01
CA ARG A 579 -3.02 8.93 -12.59
C ARG A 579 -4.21 9.73 -12.09
N ILE A 580 -4.66 9.41 -10.89
CA ILE A 580 -5.75 10.07 -10.19
C ILE A 580 -5.17 10.76 -8.96
N ALA A 581 -5.33 12.09 -8.86
CA ALA A 581 -4.97 12.85 -7.68
C ALA A 581 -6.14 12.91 -6.68
N MET A 582 -5.79 12.91 -5.40
CA MET A 582 -6.70 12.89 -4.27
C MET A 582 -6.28 13.97 -3.28
N PHE A 583 -7.18 14.90 -2.94
CA PHE A 583 -7.02 15.82 -1.83
C PHE A 583 -8.03 15.53 -0.73
N SER A 584 -7.53 14.97 0.37
CA SER A 584 -8.31 14.70 1.58
C SER A 584 -8.10 15.81 2.61
N PHE A 585 -9.18 16.23 3.25
CA PHE A 585 -9.21 17.29 4.24
C PHE A 585 -10.18 16.91 5.34
N GLY A 586 -9.77 17.10 6.59
CA GLY A 586 -10.64 17.12 7.76
C GLY A 586 -10.26 18.31 8.65
N SER A 587 -11.27 19.03 9.14
CA SER A 587 -11.09 20.17 10.04
C SER A 587 -10.40 19.79 11.35
N GLY A 588 -9.86 20.80 12.06
CA GLY A 588 -9.07 20.62 13.29
C GLY A 588 -7.56 20.92 13.23
N MET A 589 -6.77 20.70 12.18
CA MET A 589 -7.07 20.12 10.87
C MET A 589 -5.96 19.16 10.42
N CYS A 590 -6.35 18.18 9.60
CA CYS A 590 -5.46 17.22 8.97
C CYS A 590 -5.80 17.08 7.48
N SER A 591 -4.79 17.06 6.62
CA SER A 591 -4.98 16.93 5.18
C SER A 591 -3.86 16.18 4.49
N SER A 592 -4.15 15.62 3.32
CA SER A 592 -3.15 15.03 2.44
C SER A 592 -3.52 15.16 0.98
N PHE A 593 -2.51 15.48 0.16
CA PHE A 593 -2.55 15.33 -1.29
C PHE A 593 -1.73 14.10 -1.67
N TYR A 594 -2.33 13.19 -2.42
CA TYR A 594 -1.72 11.92 -2.83
C TYR A 594 -2.29 11.47 -4.17
N SER A 595 -1.76 10.39 -4.76
CA SER A 595 -2.25 9.90 -6.03
C SER A 595 -2.28 8.38 -6.14
N PHE A 596 -3.15 7.91 -7.02
CA PHE A 596 -3.20 6.52 -7.47
C PHE A 596 -2.80 6.41 -8.95
N THR A 597 -2.04 5.37 -9.28
CA THR A 597 -1.84 4.93 -10.66
C THR A 597 -2.86 3.83 -11.00
N VAL A 598 -3.51 3.98 -12.15
CA VAL A 598 -4.49 3.01 -12.67
C VAL A 598 -3.78 1.99 -13.56
N HIS A 599 -3.86 0.72 -13.18
CA HIS A 599 -3.30 -0.38 -13.95
C HIS A 599 -4.39 -1.04 -14.81
N PRO A 600 -4.15 -1.22 -16.12
CA PRO A 600 -5.10 -1.91 -16.99
C PRO A 600 -5.19 -3.40 -16.66
N GLY A 601 -6.29 -4.02 -17.09
CA GLY A 601 -6.50 -5.46 -17.06
C GLY A 601 -7.73 -5.87 -16.27
N ALA A 602 -7.96 -7.18 -16.20
CA ALA A 602 -9.20 -7.77 -15.69
C ALA A 602 -9.60 -7.30 -14.29
N LYS A 603 -8.65 -7.00 -13.40
CA LYS A 603 -8.96 -6.47 -12.05
C LYS A 603 -9.64 -5.11 -12.09
N LEU A 604 -9.22 -4.21 -13.00
CA LEU A 604 -9.85 -2.92 -13.18
C LEU A 604 -11.25 -3.09 -13.77
N ASP A 605 -11.40 -3.96 -14.76
CA ASP A 605 -12.68 -4.27 -15.40
C ASP A 605 -13.68 -4.84 -14.39
N ILE A 606 -13.27 -5.79 -13.55
CA ILE A 606 -14.10 -6.36 -12.49
C ILE A 606 -14.49 -5.30 -11.47
N LEU A 607 -13.55 -4.48 -11.01
CA LEU A 607 -13.81 -3.40 -10.05
C LEU A 607 -14.88 -2.45 -10.58
N VAL A 608 -14.72 -1.94 -11.80
CA VAL A 608 -15.66 -0.99 -12.41
C VAL A 608 -17.00 -1.65 -12.74
N HIS A 609 -16.98 -2.88 -13.27
CA HIS A 609 -18.20 -3.64 -13.57
C HIS A 609 -19.05 -3.86 -12.32
N ASN A 610 -18.42 -4.28 -11.21
CA ASN A 610 -19.08 -4.49 -9.93
C ASN A 610 -19.80 -3.23 -9.43
N LEU A 611 -19.15 -2.06 -9.52
CA LEU A 611 -19.78 -0.78 -9.19
C LEU A 611 -20.95 -0.45 -10.13
N PHE A 612 -20.76 -0.59 -11.43
CA PHE A 612 -21.75 -0.24 -12.44
C PHE A 612 -23.05 -1.06 -12.32
N GLN A 613 -22.96 -2.30 -11.84
CA GLN A 613 -24.13 -3.16 -11.63
C GLN A 613 -25.12 -2.63 -10.59
N HIS A 614 -24.67 -1.88 -9.58
CA HIS A 614 -25.52 -1.54 -8.43
C HIS A 614 -25.57 -0.06 -8.08
N VAL A 615 -24.49 0.72 -8.28
CA VAL A 615 -24.44 2.11 -7.83
C VAL A 615 -25.49 3.00 -8.53
N PRO A 616 -25.68 2.96 -9.87
CA PRO A 616 -26.71 3.76 -10.52
C PRO A 616 -28.12 3.42 -10.03
N ALA A 617 -28.43 2.12 -9.91
CA ALA A 617 -29.73 1.66 -9.43
C ALA A 617 -29.97 2.06 -7.96
N MET A 618 -28.95 1.98 -7.11
CA MET A 618 -29.01 2.39 -5.71
C MET A 618 -29.27 3.90 -5.57
N LEU A 619 -28.75 4.74 -6.46
CA LEU A 619 -28.99 6.18 -6.42
C LEU A 619 -30.42 6.57 -6.81
N GLU A 620 -31.00 5.90 -7.81
CA GLU A 620 -32.34 6.21 -8.32
C GLU A 620 -33.47 5.53 -7.54
N ASN A 621 -33.24 4.34 -6.98
CA ASN A 621 -34.29 3.59 -6.25
C ASN A 621 -34.50 4.05 -4.80
N ARG A 622 -33.95 5.20 -4.41
CA ARG A 622 -34.20 5.78 -3.08
C ARG A 622 -35.57 6.42 -3.01
N LEU A 623 -36.13 6.46 -1.81
CA LEU A 623 -37.38 7.15 -1.49
C LEU A 623 -37.13 8.65 -1.32
N CYS A 624 -37.78 9.45 -2.16
CA CYS A 624 -37.77 10.90 -2.05
C CYS A 624 -38.68 11.36 -0.90
N LEU A 625 -38.14 12.17 0.00
CA LEU A 625 -38.88 12.85 1.07
C LEU A 625 -39.22 14.27 0.63
N THR A 626 -40.39 14.73 1.04
CA THR A 626 -40.71 16.16 1.02
C THR A 626 -39.90 16.91 2.07
N GLY A 627 -39.71 18.23 1.89
CA GLY A 627 -39.02 19.07 2.87
C GLY A 627 -39.63 19.01 4.29
N VAL A 628 -40.95 18.80 4.39
CA VAL A 628 -41.65 18.65 5.68
C VAL A 628 -41.34 17.32 6.36
N GLU A 629 -41.35 16.22 5.60
CA GLU A 629 -40.97 14.91 6.12
C GLU A 629 -39.49 14.89 6.54
N PHE A 630 -38.63 15.54 5.75
CA PHE A 630 -37.22 15.73 6.10
C PHE A 630 -37.05 16.47 7.43
N GLU A 631 -37.69 17.63 7.60
CA GLU A 631 -37.58 18.42 8.83
C GLU A 631 -38.07 17.62 10.05
N THR A 632 -39.22 16.93 9.91
CA THR A 632 -39.77 16.06 10.96
C THR A 632 -38.79 14.94 11.34
N MET A 633 -38.14 14.34 10.35
CA MET A 633 -37.16 13.28 10.59
C MET A 633 -35.90 13.80 11.29
N MET A 634 -35.44 15.01 10.94
CA MET A 634 -34.31 15.65 11.61
C MET A 634 -34.63 16.03 13.06
N GLU A 635 -35.83 16.55 13.34
CA GLU A 635 -36.29 16.81 14.70
C GLU A 635 -36.34 15.52 15.53
N ASN A 636 -36.85 14.43 14.96
CA ASN A 636 -36.84 13.12 15.60
C ASN A 636 -35.42 12.61 15.86
N HIS A 637 -34.49 12.79 14.92
CA HIS A 637 -33.08 12.43 15.11
C HIS A 637 -32.41 13.15 16.28
N GLU A 638 -32.77 14.42 16.51
CA GLU A 638 -32.27 15.20 17.64
C GLU A 638 -32.81 14.67 18.97
N LEU A 639 -34.09 14.30 19.04
CA LEU A 639 -34.72 13.77 20.23
C LEU A 639 -34.20 12.38 20.63
N ILE A 640 -33.87 11.53 19.65
CA ILE A 640 -33.37 10.16 19.90
C ILE A 640 -31.86 10.12 20.16
N TYR A 641 -31.14 11.22 19.92
CA TYR A 641 -29.69 11.26 20.11
C TYR A 641 -29.35 10.99 21.59
N ASN A 642 -28.47 10.02 21.83
CA ASN A 642 -28.12 9.53 23.18
C ASN A 642 -29.30 8.98 24.02
N GLN A 643 -30.41 8.58 23.39
CA GLN A 643 -31.53 7.95 24.09
C GLN A 643 -31.29 6.44 24.32
N ALA A 644 -31.57 5.97 25.54
CA ALA A 644 -31.62 4.55 25.90
C ALA A 644 -32.66 4.32 27.02
N PRO A 645 -33.51 3.28 26.96
CA PRO A 645 -33.67 2.35 25.84
C PRO A 645 -34.34 3.03 24.64
N PHE A 646 -34.12 2.49 23.45
CA PHE A 646 -34.68 3.01 22.20
C PHE A 646 -35.08 1.89 21.24
N GLN A 647 -36.25 2.03 20.61
CA GLN A 647 -36.78 1.08 19.62
C GLN A 647 -37.11 1.86 18.34
N PRO A 648 -36.33 1.70 17.25
CA PRO A 648 -36.64 2.33 15.98
C PRO A 648 -38.02 1.90 15.45
N THR A 649 -38.67 2.82 14.74
CA THR A 649 -40.05 2.73 14.27
C THR A 649 -40.17 2.70 12.75
N SER A 650 -39.17 3.17 12.01
CA SER A 650 -39.24 3.18 10.54
C SER A 650 -39.43 1.77 9.97
N ASN A 651 -40.24 1.68 8.91
CA ASN A 651 -40.51 0.43 8.21
C ASN A 651 -39.23 -0.13 7.56
N ILE A 652 -38.89 -1.38 7.89
CA ILE A 652 -37.74 -2.13 7.39
C ILE A 652 -37.86 -2.41 5.88
N ASP A 653 -39.08 -2.52 5.35
CA ASP A 653 -39.31 -2.78 3.92
C ASP A 653 -38.77 -1.67 3.02
N ASN A 654 -38.63 -0.45 3.55
CA ASN A 654 -38.10 0.69 2.82
C ASN A 654 -36.57 0.66 2.65
N LEU A 655 -35.85 -0.17 3.41
CA LEU A 655 -34.40 -0.31 3.30
C LEU A 655 -34.02 -1.12 2.05
N PHE A 656 -32.80 -0.96 1.52
CA PHE A 656 -32.32 -1.85 0.46
C PHE A 656 -32.12 -3.28 0.98
N ASN A 657 -32.35 -4.29 0.13
CA ASN A 657 -32.06 -5.69 0.49
C ASN A 657 -30.58 -5.86 0.82
N GLY A 658 -30.27 -6.67 1.83
CA GLY A 658 -28.91 -6.83 2.35
C GLY A 658 -28.48 -5.74 3.34
N SER A 659 -29.26 -4.67 3.55
CA SER A 659 -28.93 -3.61 4.51
C SER A 659 -28.98 -4.12 5.94
N TRP A 660 -27.95 -3.81 6.71
CA TRP A 660 -27.98 -3.91 8.16
C TRP A 660 -28.74 -2.72 8.75
N TYR A 661 -29.49 -2.97 9.81
CA TYR A 661 -30.29 -1.97 10.49
C TYR A 661 -30.32 -2.17 12.00
N LEU A 662 -30.51 -1.07 12.73
CA LEU A 662 -30.68 -1.04 14.17
C LEU A 662 -32.06 -1.63 14.53
N THR A 663 -32.04 -2.66 15.37
CA THR A 663 -33.26 -3.29 15.89
C THR A 663 -33.73 -2.61 17.16
N HIS A 664 -32.82 -2.32 18.10
CA HIS A 664 -33.07 -1.63 19.35
C HIS A 664 -31.76 -1.25 20.06
N ILE A 665 -31.88 -0.36 21.05
CA ILE A 665 -30.86 -0.02 22.04
C ILE A 665 -31.42 -0.36 23.42
N ASP A 666 -30.70 -1.16 24.20
CA ASP A 666 -31.14 -1.55 25.55
C ASP A 666 -30.88 -0.44 26.59
N THR A 667 -31.31 -0.67 27.83
CA THR A 667 -31.12 0.27 28.95
C THR A 667 -29.66 0.51 29.34
N THR A 668 -28.73 -0.29 28.81
CA THR A 668 -27.27 -0.19 29.02
C THR A 668 -26.55 0.37 27.80
N PHE A 669 -27.27 0.97 26.85
CA PHE A 669 -26.76 1.54 25.60
C PHE A 669 -26.21 0.52 24.59
N LYS A 670 -26.43 -0.79 24.79
CA LYS A 670 -26.01 -1.79 23.81
C LYS A 670 -26.91 -1.73 22.60
N ARG A 671 -26.30 -1.65 21.42
CA ARG A 671 -26.97 -1.60 20.12
C ARG A 671 -27.05 -2.99 19.51
N TYR A 672 -28.22 -3.34 18.99
CA TYR A 672 -28.49 -4.63 18.37
C TYR A 672 -28.87 -4.45 16.91
N TYR A 673 -28.23 -5.20 16.00
CA TYR A 673 -28.46 -5.08 14.56
C TYR A 673 -28.86 -6.41 13.93
N SER A 674 -29.70 -6.32 12.89
CA SER A 674 -30.11 -7.41 12.01
C SER A 674 -29.89 -7.00 10.55
N GLN A 675 -29.85 -7.99 9.65
CA GLN A 675 -29.74 -7.76 8.21
C GLN A 675 -31.10 -7.99 7.53
N LYS A 676 -31.50 -7.08 6.65
CA LYS A 676 -32.67 -7.27 5.78
C LYS A 676 -32.33 -8.34 4.75
N LYS A 677 -33.13 -9.41 4.72
CA LYS A 677 -32.98 -10.53 3.78
C LYS A 677 -33.51 -10.17 2.39
#